data_AF-A0A6A6INV9-F1
#
_entry.id   AF-A0A6A6INV9-F1
#
_cell.length_a   1.000
_cell.length_b   1.000
_cell.length_c   1.000
_cell.angle_alpha   90.00
_cell.angle_beta   90.00
_cell.angle_gamma   90.00
#
_symmetry.space_group_name_H-M   'P 1'
#
loop_
_entity.id
_entity.type
_entity.pdbx_description
1 polymer ?
#
loop_
_entity_poly.entity_id
_entity_poly.type
_entity_poly.pdbx_seq_one_letter_code
_entity_poly.pdbx_strand_id
1 'polypeptide(L)'
;MSSNLGVPVEPQVYIGTWTNWSRGKILGATLTLTQVNGSFLIAFLALFVSFAGTSFFRLTCFALHHILSSRNPEDDVYHQRQAILRNSASGSNAFCSLSSLLWSHRHQTKQETHPFKRVAPLLLHAAVTIGAFAVAGIYSSRITALTGDEVLVHSPENLTGGNYSFEDEFTLYWPFMSTRINAFANYAQDCYSDGETKAAACKMFMKPQLPRQIDMNAACPFASSLCRTNTGNVRIDTGFLDSHHDLGFNAPESDRFSFRHVLQCAPLTTEGYVRHANYSSDSVSLPFSLYYYGPLNLGSNVTNYTHAQQTQTKELAGMEWSSFARYSILSVYAPSLSTNSTNAWDPIEGLRGTNSDVTLTFLTARNIYYSKPVDDYWFSAHQHWKDVRTAYSEPIPSYNADEAASPLGCTTQVQFCLGSRTKTPLCSPLEGLIDLFQEDGATNTTFAFSEPTTEAQTNFTRAFQKKFLGATALPTVLQILGGEILQARFSLHATFQVGLPDDQWKTEVKQWSAILLAALQESILDWATGPSDERLITYLPRPKNDQEKFFAQNLKIRSTAHANFSILGLCITFGVGGLILLTEAILECVYVRLLWKGRDFHQYPRLEWCLNGTLQLQRLAHEQLGYGKWTRCDEGVPFLEDDTKLATVDLENPKHPMLKAKEDNSACGSESTMSGKGSATQIEMAPNGAAPSGDTHQASGGSSAEQIGGNNSPRPVGGLEMVSAPLSPVSLAT
;
A
#
# COMPACT_ATOMS: atom_id res chain seq x y z
N MET A 1 15.70 10.85 -8.33
CA MET A 1 14.95 10.40 -9.52
C MET A 1 13.71 11.26 -9.62
N SER A 2 13.70 12.21 -10.55
CA SER A 2 12.60 13.12 -10.85
C SER A 2 11.42 12.31 -11.39
N SER A 3 10.33 12.22 -10.63
CA SER A 3 9.08 11.62 -11.10
C SER A 3 8.50 12.51 -12.21
N ASN A 4 8.33 11.95 -13.42
CA ASN A 4 7.71 12.59 -14.59
C ASN A 4 6.19 12.85 -14.42
N LEU A 5 5.70 13.07 -13.20
CA LEU A 5 4.35 13.55 -12.95
C LEU A 5 4.45 15.06 -12.75
N GLY A 6 4.13 15.80 -13.81
CA GLY A 6 4.10 17.26 -13.82
C GLY A 6 3.04 17.79 -12.85
N VAL A 7 3.50 18.08 -11.62
CA VAL A 7 2.88 18.71 -10.43
C VAL A 7 2.84 17.72 -9.25
N PRO A 8 3.87 17.71 -8.37
CA PRO A 8 3.84 16.93 -7.14
C PRO A 8 3.17 17.71 -6.01
N VAL A 9 2.07 17.18 -5.49
CA VAL A 9 2.08 16.75 -4.09
C VAL A 9 1.90 15.25 -4.18
N GLU A 10 2.91 14.48 -3.79
CA GLU A 10 2.64 13.07 -3.44
C GLU A 10 1.46 13.13 -2.46
N PRO A 11 0.28 12.61 -2.85
CA PRO A 11 -0.97 12.91 -2.17
C PRO A 11 -0.77 12.62 -0.69
N GLN A 12 -0.99 13.64 0.14
CA GLN A 12 -0.79 13.48 1.56
C GLN A 12 -1.68 12.33 2.03
N VAL A 13 -1.10 11.37 2.75
CA VAL A 13 -1.82 10.21 3.24
C VAL A 13 -2.36 10.53 4.63
N TYR A 14 -3.62 10.17 4.87
CA TYR A 14 -4.23 10.32 6.17
C TYR A 14 -3.56 9.39 7.19
N ILE A 15 -3.03 9.99 8.27
CA ILE A 15 -2.44 9.27 9.40
C ILE A 15 -3.49 9.21 10.51
N GLY A 16 -3.87 8.00 10.90
CA GLY A 16 -4.91 7.79 11.89
C GLY A 16 -5.75 6.55 11.60
N THR A 17 -6.89 6.47 12.28
CA THR A 17 -7.81 5.34 12.20
C THR A 17 -8.87 5.58 11.13
N TRP A 18 -9.11 4.59 10.28
CA TRP A 18 -10.16 4.62 9.27
C TRP A 18 -10.68 3.20 9.02
N THR A 19 -11.75 3.07 8.23
CA THR A 19 -12.34 1.76 7.93
C THR A 19 -12.17 1.45 6.44
N ASN A 20 -11.43 0.40 6.11
CA ASN A 20 -11.40 -0.13 4.76
C ASN A 20 -12.66 -0.96 4.48
N TRP A 21 -13.62 -0.36 3.78
CA TRP A 21 -14.91 -1.00 3.51
C TRP A 21 -14.81 -2.23 2.57
N SER A 22 -13.67 -2.47 1.92
CA SER A 22 -13.40 -3.75 1.23
C SER A 22 -13.50 -4.95 2.16
N ARG A 23 -13.29 -4.76 3.47
CA ARG A 23 -13.25 -5.81 4.49
C ARG A 23 -14.38 -5.68 5.52
N GLY A 24 -15.33 -4.77 5.27
CA GLY A 24 -16.41 -4.44 6.20
C GLY A 24 -15.94 -3.68 7.45
N LYS A 25 -16.91 -3.39 8.33
CA LYS A 25 -16.73 -2.46 9.46
C LYS A 25 -15.72 -2.95 10.52
N ILE A 26 -15.63 -4.26 10.75
CA ILE A 26 -14.82 -4.83 11.83
C ILE A 26 -13.41 -5.18 11.34
N LEU A 27 -13.30 -6.04 10.32
CA LEU A 27 -12.01 -6.46 9.77
C LEU A 27 -11.30 -5.35 8.98
N GLY A 28 -12.05 -4.35 8.52
CA GLY A 28 -11.53 -3.19 7.82
C GLY A 28 -10.99 -2.07 8.72
N ALA A 29 -11.21 -2.14 10.04
CA ALA A 29 -10.71 -1.14 10.98
C ALA A 29 -9.17 -1.10 10.94
N THR A 30 -8.62 -0.02 10.40
CA THR A 30 -7.22 0.13 10.02
C THR A 30 -6.63 1.38 10.65
N LEU A 31 -5.42 1.26 11.19
CA LEU A 31 -4.60 2.38 11.66
C LEU A 31 -3.45 2.58 10.67
N THR A 32 -3.40 3.73 10.00
CA THR A 32 -2.30 4.11 9.10
C THR A 32 -1.31 4.99 9.84
N LEU A 33 -0.03 4.64 9.75
CA LEU A 33 1.10 5.38 10.30
C LEU A 33 2.18 5.61 9.23
N THR A 34 3.05 6.58 9.47
CA THR A 34 4.28 6.72 8.69
C THR A 34 5.15 5.46 8.86
N GLN A 35 6.00 5.15 7.89
CA GLN A 35 6.87 3.97 7.95
C GLN A 35 7.74 3.93 9.22
N VAL A 36 8.22 5.09 9.68
CA VAL A 36 9.02 5.24 10.90
C VAL A 36 8.19 4.89 12.15
N ASN A 37 7.02 5.51 12.31
CA ASN A 37 6.15 5.25 13.46
C ASN A 37 5.59 3.82 13.46
N GLY A 38 5.31 3.28 12.27
CA GLY A 38 4.94 1.88 12.11
C GLY A 38 6.06 0.93 12.58
N SER A 39 7.32 1.23 12.27
CA SER A 39 8.45 0.43 12.73
C SER A 39 8.60 0.45 14.26
N PHE A 40 8.38 1.61 14.89
CA PHE A 40 8.34 1.69 16.36
C PHE A 40 7.21 0.87 16.97
N LEU A 41 6.01 0.91 16.37
CA LEU A 41 4.89 0.10 16.84
C LEU A 41 5.17 -1.41 16.70
N ILE A 42 5.76 -1.85 15.58
CA ILE A 42 6.17 -3.26 15.39
C ILE A 42 7.17 -3.69 16.47
N ALA A 43 8.20 -2.87 16.73
CA ALA A 43 9.18 -3.16 17.77
C ALA A 43 8.54 -3.24 19.16
N PHE A 44 7.63 -2.32 19.47
CA PHE A 44 6.87 -2.33 20.72
C PHE A 44 5.99 -3.59 20.86
N LEU A 45 5.28 -3.99 19.80
CA LEU A 45 4.46 -5.21 19.80
C LEU A 45 5.30 -6.46 20.05
N ALA A 46 6.48 -6.58 19.42
CA ALA A 46 7.38 -7.70 19.65
C ALA A 46 7.86 -7.76 21.11
N LEU A 47 8.24 -6.61 21.69
CA LEU A 47 8.63 -6.52 23.10
C LEU A 47 7.46 -6.86 24.04
N PHE A 48 6.27 -6.32 23.75
CA PHE A 48 5.06 -6.57 24.53
C PHE A 48 4.67 -8.05 24.55
N VAL A 49 4.70 -8.71 23.38
CA VAL A 49 4.41 -10.15 23.26
C VAL A 49 5.45 -10.99 24.00
N SER A 50 6.73 -10.62 23.94
CA SER A 50 7.81 -11.28 24.70
C SER A 50 7.60 -11.17 26.22
N PHE A 51 7.22 -9.98 26.70
CA PHE A 51 6.93 -9.75 28.11
C PHE A 51 5.67 -10.52 28.57
N ALA A 52 4.62 -10.53 27.75
CA ALA A 52 3.43 -11.35 27.98
C ALA A 52 3.77 -12.85 28.03
N GLY A 53 4.65 -13.34 27.15
CA GLY A 53 5.12 -14.72 27.14
C GLY A 53 5.89 -15.11 28.40
N THR A 54 6.74 -14.22 28.90
CA THR A 54 7.45 -14.42 30.18
C THR A 54 6.48 -14.52 31.35
N SER A 55 5.44 -13.70 31.36
CA SER A 55 4.41 -13.73 32.40
C SER A 55 3.53 -14.98 32.29
N PHE A 56 3.09 -15.34 31.08
CA PHE A 56 2.38 -16.59 30.81
C PHE A 56 3.17 -17.80 31.31
N PHE A 57 4.48 -17.84 31.06
CA PHE A 57 5.34 -18.89 31.60
C PHE A 57 5.31 -18.93 33.14
N ARG A 58 5.41 -17.78 33.82
CA ARG A 58 5.34 -17.71 35.29
C ARG A 58 3.98 -18.18 35.84
N LEU A 59 2.88 -17.80 35.20
CA LEU A 59 1.53 -18.31 35.54
C LEU A 59 1.44 -19.83 35.40
N THR A 60 1.96 -20.38 34.31
CA THR A 60 1.94 -21.84 34.09
C THR A 60 2.86 -22.57 35.06
N CYS A 61 4.02 -22.02 35.41
CA CYS A 61 4.87 -22.56 36.48
C CYS A 61 4.16 -22.57 37.83
N PHE A 62 3.42 -21.51 38.17
CA PHE A 62 2.60 -21.47 39.38
C PHE A 62 1.56 -22.60 39.40
N ALA A 63 0.81 -22.77 38.31
CA ALA A 63 -0.19 -23.82 38.20
C ALA A 63 0.43 -25.22 38.25
N LEU A 64 1.53 -25.45 37.51
CA LEU A 64 2.23 -26.72 37.47
C LEU A 64 2.84 -27.07 38.83
N HIS A 65 3.42 -26.10 39.55
CA HIS A 65 3.91 -26.32 40.91
C HIS A 65 2.80 -26.80 41.83
N HIS A 66 1.64 -26.12 41.81
CA HIS A 66 0.48 -26.48 42.61
C HIS A 66 -0.10 -27.86 42.27
N ILE A 67 -0.20 -28.19 40.97
CA ILE A 67 -0.72 -29.49 40.51
C ILE A 67 0.24 -30.62 40.89
N LEU A 68 1.55 -30.37 40.83
CA LEU A 68 2.58 -31.37 41.08
C LEU A 68 3.00 -31.44 42.56
N SER A 69 2.40 -30.63 43.44
CA SER A 69 2.65 -30.60 44.89
C SER A 69 2.13 -31.87 45.57
N SER A 70 2.96 -32.49 46.39
CA SER A 70 2.68 -33.75 47.12
C SER A 70 2.94 -33.56 48.61
N ARG A 71 2.06 -34.09 49.46
CA ARG A 71 2.25 -34.10 50.94
C ARG A 71 3.15 -35.24 51.41
N ASN A 72 3.44 -36.20 50.55
CA ASN A 72 4.24 -37.36 50.90
C ASN A 72 5.73 -36.98 50.89
N PRO A 73 6.59 -37.69 51.66
CA PRO A 73 8.03 -37.59 51.48
C PRO A 73 8.41 -38.03 50.06
N GLU A 74 9.07 -37.15 49.31
CA GLU A 74 9.46 -37.38 47.92
C GLU A 74 10.99 -37.29 47.75
N ASP A 75 11.48 -37.62 46.56
CA ASP A 75 12.91 -37.61 46.25
C ASP A 75 13.48 -36.19 46.00
N ASP A 76 14.80 -36.12 45.84
CA ASP A 76 15.51 -34.89 45.54
C ASP A 76 15.07 -34.27 44.21
N VAL A 77 14.77 -35.10 43.19
CA VAL A 77 14.27 -34.66 41.89
C VAL A 77 12.94 -33.91 42.04
N TYR A 78 12.02 -34.39 42.90
CA TYR A 78 10.79 -33.69 43.23
C TYR A 78 11.06 -32.29 43.79
N HIS A 79 11.90 -32.19 44.82
CA HIS A 79 12.16 -30.92 45.51
C HIS A 79 12.91 -29.93 44.61
N GLN A 80 13.92 -30.39 43.85
CA GLN A 80 14.66 -29.56 42.90
C GLN A 80 13.74 -29.05 41.78
N ARG A 81 12.84 -29.88 41.28
CA ARG A 81 11.82 -29.48 40.29
C ARG A 81 10.90 -28.39 40.84
N GLN A 82 10.37 -28.54 42.06
CA GLN A 82 9.50 -27.53 42.66
C GLN A 82 10.23 -26.20 42.93
N ALA A 83 11.48 -26.27 43.38
CA ALA A 83 12.33 -25.09 43.53
C ALA A 83 12.59 -24.38 42.19
N ILE A 84 12.84 -25.12 41.11
CA ILE A 84 13.01 -24.53 39.77
C ILE A 84 11.72 -23.86 39.29
N LEU A 85 10.56 -24.51 39.43
CA LEU A 85 9.28 -23.93 39.02
C LEU A 85 8.96 -22.62 39.76
N ARG A 86 9.32 -22.52 41.05
CA ARG A 86 9.09 -21.32 41.87
C ARG A 86 10.01 -20.16 41.54
N ASN A 87 11.28 -20.44 41.22
CA ASN A 87 12.34 -19.42 41.16
C ASN A 87 12.81 -19.08 39.74
N SER A 88 12.27 -19.74 38.72
CA SER A 88 12.60 -19.41 37.33
C SER A 88 11.90 -18.12 36.89
N ALA A 89 12.68 -17.04 36.72
CA ALA A 89 12.16 -15.76 36.26
C ALA A 89 11.61 -15.76 34.82
N SER A 90 12.08 -16.70 33.98
CA SER A 90 11.68 -16.83 32.58
C SER A 90 11.75 -18.28 32.11
N GLY A 91 11.14 -18.56 30.95
CA GLY A 91 11.20 -19.87 30.31
C GLY A 91 12.63 -20.32 30.01
N SER A 92 13.51 -19.41 29.58
CA SER A 92 14.92 -19.72 29.29
C SER A 92 15.67 -20.16 30.55
N ASN A 93 15.44 -19.50 31.68
CA ASN A 93 16.06 -19.86 32.95
C ASN A 93 15.61 -21.25 33.39
N ALA A 94 14.30 -21.52 33.33
CA ALA A 94 13.77 -22.85 33.63
C ALA A 94 14.35 -23.92 32.69
N PHE A 95 14.42 -23.64 31.38
CA PHE A 95 14.98 -24.58 30.41
C PHE A 95 16.43 -24.96 30.75
N CYS A 96 17.28 -23.97 31.04
CA CYS A 96 18.67 -24.21 31.44
C CYS A 96 18.79 -24.98 32.76
N SER A 97 17.99 -24.61 33.77
CA SER A 97 18.00 -25.29 35.08
C SER A 97 17.48 -26.73 34.99
N LEU A 98 16.40 -26.98 34.25
CA LEU A 98 15.85 -28.33 34.04
C LEU A 98 16.78 -29.18 33.17
N SER A 99 17.47 -28.59 32.19
CA SER A 99 18.50 -29.30 31.40
C SER A 99 19.68 -29.71 32.27
N SER A 100 20.14 -28.81 33.14
CA SER A 100 21.21 -29.10 34.10
C SER A 100 20.79 -30.20 35.09
N LEU A 101 19.54 -30.18 35.55
CA LEU A 101 18.96 -31.20 36.41
C LEU A 101 18.94 -32.59 35.72
N LEU A 102 18.52 -32.66 34.46
CA LEU A 102 18.54 -33.91 33.69
C LEU A 102 19.96 -34.41 33.46
N TRP A 103 20.90 -33.49 33.17
CA TRP A 103 22.29 -33.83 32.91
C TRP A 103 23.01 -34.37 34.15
N SER A 104 22.80 -33.76 35.32
CA SER A 104 23.40 -34.24 36.57
C SER A 104 22.93 -35.64 36.94
N HIS A 105 21.68 -35.99 36.60
CA HIS A 105 21.11 -37.30 36.87
C HIS A 105 21.28 -38.32 35.74
N ARG A 106 21.97 -37.99 34.63
CA ARG A 106 22.08 -38.85 33.43
C ARG A 106 22.76 -40.20 33.65
N HIS A 107 23.60 -40.32 34.68
CA HIS A 107 24.34 -41.54 35.02
C HIS A 107 23.77 -42.27 36.25
N GLN A 108 22.77 -41.68 36.93
CA GLN A 108 22.15 -42.33 38.09
C GLN A 108 21.18 -43.42 37.62
N THR A 109 21.60 -44.67 37.74
CA THR A 109 20.90 -45.87 37.26
C THR A 109 20.11 -46.58 38.38
N LYS A 110 19.64 -45.83 39.40
CA LYS A 110 18.75 -46.43 40.41
C LYS A 110 17.34 -46.60 39.82
N GLN A 111 16.82 -47.81 39.92
CA GLN A 111 15.67 -48.34 39.18
C GLN A 111 14.32 -47.68 39.52
N GLU A 112 14.25 -46.88 40.60
CA GLU A 112 13.00 -46.32 41.14
C GLU A 112 12.74 -44.85 40.77
N THR A 113 13.77 -44.09 40.39
CA THR A 113 13.64 -42.68 40.02
C THR A 113 13.85 -42.55 38.50
N HIS A 114 12.78 -42.33 37.75
CA HIS A 114 12.86 -42.03 36.31
C HIS A 114 12.85 -40.50 36.09
N PRO A 115 13.97 -39.78 36.28
CA PRO A 115 14.02 -38.32 36.21
C PRO A 115 13.58 -37.79 34.85
N PHE A 116 13.88 -38.53 33.78
CA PHE A 116 13.48 -38.19 32.42
C PHE A 116 11.95 -38.09 32.29
N LYS A 117 11.17 -39.04 32.82
CA LYS A 117 9.70 -39.02 32.74
C LYS A 117 9.08 -37.85 33.52
N ARG A 118 9.75 -37.37 34.58
CA ARG A 118 9.25 -36.31 35.47
C ARG A 118 9.66 -34.91 35.04
N VAL A 119 10.83 -34.76 34.42
CA VAL A 119 11.41 -33.45 34.05
C VAL A 119 11.23 -33.14 32.56
N ALA A 120 11.23 -34.14 31.67
CA ALA A 120 11.08 -33.91 30.23
C ALA A 120 9.79 -33.18 29.84
N PRO A 121 8.61 -33.44 30.45
CA PRO A 121 7.39 -32.68 30.14
C PRO A 121 7.52 -31.18 30.47
N LEU A 122 8.22 -30.83 31.56
CA LEU A 122 8.44 -29.43 31.95
C LEU A 122 9.46 -28.73 31.05
N LEU A 123 10.50 -29.46 30.62
CA LEU A 123 11.47 -28.96 29.66
C LEU A 123 10.81 -28.71 28.29
N LEU A 124 9.95 -29.64 27.85
CA LEU A 124 9.14 -29.46 26.65
C LEU A 124 8.20 -28.26 26.78
N HIS A 125 7.51 -28.11 27.92
CA HIS A 125 6.65 -26.95 28.19
C HIS A 125 7.41 -25.62 28.10
N ALA A 126 8.60 -25.53 28.72
CA ALA A 126 9.45 -24.35 28.62
C ALA A 126 9.87 -24.07 27.17
N ALA A 127 10.33 -25.10 26.44
CA ALA A 127 10.71 -24.97 25.04
C ALA A 127 9.56 -24.52 24.14
N VAL A 128 8.37 -25.12 24.30
CA VAL A 128 7.15 -24.78 23.56
C VAL A 128 6.73 -23.36 23.87
N THR A 129 6.77 -22.93 25.12
CA THR A 129 6.38 -21.57 25.51
C THR A 129 7.34 -20.53 24.92
N ILE A 130 8.65 -20.76 25.01
CA ILE A 130 9.67 -19.89 24.39
C ILE A 130 9.45 -19.82 22.88
N GLY A 131 9.31 -20.98 22.21
CA GLY A 131 9.13 -21.06 20.77
C GLY A 131 7.85 -20.37 20.32
N ALA A 132 6.71 -20.63 20.98
CA ALA A 132 5.41 -20.06 20.64
C ALA A 132 5.42 -18.53 20.74
N PHE A 133 5.95 -17.97 21.83
CA PHE A 133 5.99 -16.51 22.01
C PHE A 133 7.08 -15.82 21.18
N ALA A 134 8.19 -16.49 20.88
CA ALA A 134 9.18 -15.99 19.92
C ALA A 134 8.56 -15.90 18.51
N VAL A 135 7.87 -16.95 18.07
CA VAL A 135 7.13 -16.95 16.79
C VAL A 135 6.05 -15.88 16.80
N ALA A 136 5.23 -15.77 17.86
CA ALA A 136 4.21 -14.73 17.97
C ALA A 136 4.80 -13.31 17.92
N GLY A 137 5.96 -13.08 18.57
CA GLY A 137 6.67 -11.81 18.52
C GLY A 137 7.13 -11.45 17.11
N ILE A 138 7.70 -12.40 16.36
CA ILE A 138 8.10 -12.19 14.96
C ILE A 138 6.88 -11.92 14.07
N TYR A 139 5.81 -12.72 14.24
CA TYR A 139 4.57 -12.59 13.48
C TYR A 139 3.74 -11.36 13.85
N SER A 140 4.04 -10.66 14.95
CA SER A 140 3.40 -9.37 15.27
C SER A 140 3.59 -8.33 14.16
N SER A 141 4.71 -8.39 13.44
CA SER A 141 4.95 -7.58 12.23
C SER A 141 3.96 -7.86 11.10
N ARG A 142 3.38 -9.06 11.01
CA ARG A 142 2.37 -9.44 10.00
C ARG A 142 1.01 -8.82 10.25
N ILE A 143 0.78 -8.18 11.40
CA ILE A 143 -0.43 -7.38 11.64
C ILE A 143 -0.55 -6.28 10.58
N THR A 144 0.56 -5.83 9.99
CA THR A 144 0.55 -4.89 8.86
C THR A 144 0.25 -5.55 7.52
N ALA A 145 0.80 -6.74 7.29
CA ALA A 145 0.58 -7.52 6.08
C ALA A 145 -0.90 -7.89 5.91
N LEU A 146 -1.64 -8.02 7.02
CA LEU A 146 -3.07 -8.21 6.97
C LEU A 146 -3.74 -7.05 6.24
N THR A 147 -3.39 -5.79 6.49
CA THR A 147 -4.12 -4.60 5.98
C THR A 147 -3.74 -4.15 4.57
N GLY A 148 -2.60 -4.57 4.03
CA GLY A 148 -2.17 -4.25 2.65
C GLY A 148 -1.62 -2.82 2.46
N ASP A 149 -1.46 -2.40 1.21
CA ASP A 149 -0.88 -1.12 0.76
C ASP A 149 -1.93 -0.03 0.46
N GLU A 150 -3.22 -0.33 0.65
CA GLU A 150 -4.31 0.63 0.48
C GLU A 150 -4.29 1.65 1.62
N VAL A 151 -4.22 2.94 1.28
CA VAL A 151 -4.21 4.05 2.24
C VAL A 151 -5.26 5.08 1.86
N LEU A 152 -5.68 5.86 2.84
CA LEU A 152 -6.67 6.92 2.65
C LEU A 152 -5.95 8.24 2.32
N VAL A 153 -6.48 9.00 1.37
CA VAL A 153 -5.98 10.34 1.03
C VAL A 153 -6.38 11.33 2.11
N HIS A 154 -5.46 12.22 2.47
CA HIS A 154 -5.72 13.37 3.32
C HIS A 154 -6.25 14.52 2.46
N SER A 155 -7.48 14.95 2.75
CA SER A 155 -8.13 16.08 2.06
C SER A 155 -8.12 17.32 2.96
N PRO A 156 -7.52 18.46 2.54
CA PRO A 156 -7.52 19.70 3.31
C PRO A 156 -8.94 20.28 3.47
N GLU A 157 -9.35 20.59 4.70
CA GLU A 157 -10.75 20.97 5.01
C GLU A 157 -11.13 22.42 4.65
N ASN A 158 -10.15 23.31 4.44
CA ASN A 158 -10.34 24.77 4.45
C ASN A 158 -10.18 25.48 3.10
N LEU A 159 -10.48 24.81 1.99
CA LEU A 159 -10.30 25.40 0.66
C LEU A 159 -11.64 25.84 0.08
N THR A 160 -12.04 27.08 0.40
CA THR A 160 -13.25 27.70 -0.16
C THR A 160 -12.91 28.47 -1.44
N GLY A 161 -13.69 28.23 -2.50
CA GLY A 161 -13.50 28.93 -3.77
C GLY A 161 -13.90 30.41 -3.67
N GLY A 162 -13.10 31.28 -4.26
CA GLY A 162 -13.36 32.72 -4.39
C GLY A 162 -13.90 33.09 -5.78
N ASN A 163 -14.20 34.38 -5.97
CA ASN A 163 -14.55 34.92 -7.29
C ASN A 163 -13.29 35.08 -8.14
N TYR A 164 -13.41 34.82 -9.44
CA TYR A 164 -12.32 34.96 -10.39
C TYR A 164 -12.62 35.96 -11.50
N SER A 165 -11.57 36.56 -12.05
CA SER A 165 -11.66 37.39 -13.25
C SER A 165 -11.50 36.53 -14.52
N PHE A 166 -11.99 37.04 -15.65
CA PHE A 166 -11.76 36.43 -16.95
C PHE A 166 -10.25 36.35 -17.29
N GLU A 167 -9.46 37.33 -16.84
CA GLU A 167 -8.00 37.35 -17.07
C GLU A 167 -7.31 36.19 -16.35
N ASP A 168 -7.69 35.93 -15.11
CA ASP A 168 -7.11 34.83 -14.33
C ASP A 168 -7.46 33.44 -14.92
N GLU A 169 -8.64 33.31 -15.54
CA GLU A 169 -9.03 32.08 -16.23
C GLU A 169 -8.04 31.75 -17.38
N PHE A 170 -7.67 32.75 -18.19
CA PHE A 170 -6.72 32.59 -19.29
C PHE A 170 -5.27 32.47 -18.85
N THR A 171 -4.87 33.17 -17.79
CA THR A 171 -3.46 33.25 -17.37
C THR A 171 -3.06 32.20 -16.33
N LEU A 172 -4.01 31.64 -15.57
CA LEU A 172 -3.75 30.65 -14.52
C LEU A 172 -4.44 29.30 -14.79
N TYR A 173 -5.76 29.31 -15.01
CA TYR A 173 -6.54 28.07 -15.12
C TYR A 173 -6.21 27.27 -16.39
N TRP A 174 -6.26 27.90 -17.57
CA TRP A 174 -5.98 27.19 -18.83
C TRP A 174 -4.56 26.62 -18.93
N PRO A 175 -3.49 27.33 -18.53
CA PRO A 175 -2.15 26.75 -18.44
C PRO A 175 -2.05 25.58 -17.46
N PHE A 176 -2.72 25.67 -16.31
CA PHE A 176 -2.80 24.56 -15.36
C PHE A 176 -3.50 23.35 -15.98
N MET A 177 -4.67 23.53 -16.60
CA MET A 177 -5.41 22.46 -17.26
C MET A 177 -4.61 21.83 -18.40
N SER A 178 -3.89 22.63 -19.19
CA SER A 178 -2.99 22.13 -20.23
C SER A 178 -1.89 21.25 -19.65
N THR A 179 -1.29 21.67 -18.54
CA THR A 179 -0.27 20.87 -17.83
C THR A 179 -0.85 19.57 -17.28
N ARG A 180 -2.06 19.60 -16.69
CA ARG A 180 -2.74 18.41 -16.16
C ARG A 180 -3.13 17.42 -17.27
N ILE A 181 -3.70 17.88 -18.38
CA ILE A 181 -4.05 16.98 -19.49
C ILE A 181 -2.81 16.36 -20.14
N ASN A 182 -1.70 17.07 -20.22
CA ASN A 182 -0.42 16.47 -20.62
C ASN A 182 0.03 15.37 -19.64
N ALA A 183 -0.15 15.57 -18.33
CA ALA A 183 0.12 14.53 -17.34
C ALA A 183 -0.78 13.30 -17.53
N PHE A 184 -2.07 13.48 -17.81
CA PHE A 184 -3.02 12.39 -18.10
C PHE A 184 -2.58 11.61 -19.36
N ALA A 185 -2.14 12.33 -20.39
CA ALA A 185 -1.63 11.72 -21.62
C ALA A 185 -0.36 10.90 -21.38
N ASN A 186 0.56 11.41 -20.56
CA ASN A 186 1.77 10.68 -20.15
C ASN A 186 1.42 9.43 -19.33
N TYR A 187 0.50 9.53 -18.37
CA TYR A 187 0.04 8.37 -17.60
C TYR A 187 -0.61 7.33 -18.53
N ALA A 188 -1.45 7.75 -19.48
CA ALA A 188 -2.02 6.86 -20.47
C ALA A 188 -0.93 6.16 -21.31
N GLN A 189 0.06 6.91 -21.80
CA GLN A 189 1.17 6.34 -22.56
C GLN A 189 1.95 5.28 -21.76
N ASP A 190 2.30 5.61 -20.52
CA ASP A 190 3.16 4.77 -19.68
C ASP A 190 2.40 3.58 -19.06
N CYS A 191 1.16 3.81 -18.66
CA CYS A 191 0.41 2.89 -17.81
C CYS A 191 -0.73 2.17 -18.52
N TYR A 192 -1.25 2.66 -19.65
CA TYR A 192 -2.29 2.01 -20.47
C TYR A 192 -1.77 1.15 -21.64
N SER A 193 -0.45 0.99 -21.75
CA SER A 193 0.21 0.10 -22.70
C SER A 193 0.16 -1.38 -22.25
N ASP A 194 0.21 -2.29 -23.22
CA ASP A 194 0.07 -3.75 -23.01
C ASP A 194 1.38 -4.44 -22.54
N GLY A 195 2.31 -3.69 -21.93
CA GLY A 195 3.61 -4.21 -21.48
C GLY A 195 3.59 -4.90 -20.10
N GLU A 196 4.43 -5.93 -19.93
CA GLU A 196 4.47 -6.77 -18.71
C GLU A 196 5.04 -6.03 -17.47
N THR A 197 5.96 -5.09 -17.66
CA THR A 197 6.58 -4.31 -16.57
C THR A 197 6.06 -2.89 -16.54
N LYS A 198 5.05 -2.66 -15.70
CA LYS A 198 4.53 -1.30 -15.44
C LYS A 198 5.39 -0.60 -14.40
N ALA A 199 5.69 0.68 -14.63
CA ALA A 199 6.41 1.52 -13.68
C ALA A 199 5.70 1.56 -12.31
N ALA A 200 6.44 1.80 -11.23
CA ALA A 200 5.86 1.92 -9.89
C ALA A 200 4.78 3.02 -9.82
N ALA A 201 4.94 4.10 -10.58
CA ALA A 201 3.96 5.18 -10.72
C ALA A 201 2.58 4.69 -11.21
N CYS A 202 2.51 3.61 -11.99
CA CYS A 202 1.24 3.05 -12.45
C CYS A 202 0.45 2.37 -11.32
N LYS A 203 1.08 2.07 -10.17
CA LYS A 203 0.45 1.36 -9.05
C LYS A 203 -0.22 2.28 -8.03
N MET A 204 -0.27 3.58 -8.28
CA MET A 204 -0.82 4.57 -7.36
C MET A 204 -2.34 4.43 -7.17
N PHE A 205 -3.09 4.23 -8.26
CA PHE A 205 -4.54 4.03 -8.21
C PHE A 205 -4.92 2.59 -7.85
N MET A 206 -6.18 2.38 -7.46
CA MET A 206 -6.71 1.04 -7.15
C MET A 206 -6.47 0.05 -8.31
N LYS A 207 -6.67 0.51 -9.54
CA LYS A 207 -6.29 -0.16 -10.78
C LYS A 207 -5.35 0.71 -11.62
N PRO A 208 -4.20 0.19 -12.09
CA PRO A 208 -3.32 0.91 -13.01
C PRO A 208 -3.95 1.26 -14.35
N GLN A 209 -4.93 0.46 -14.78
CA GLN A 209 -5.71 0.66 -15.99
C GLN A 209 -7.16 0.33 -15.64
N LEU A 210 -8.07 1.23 -15.99
CA LEU A 210 -9.49 0.92 -15.92
C LEU A 210 -9.85 -0.08 -17.03
N PRO A 211 -10.73 -1.06 -16.74
CA PRO A 211 -11.12 -2.06 -17.73
C PRO A 211 -11.81 -1.41 -18.94
N ARG A 212 -11.53 -1.96 -20.12
CA ARG A 212 -12.10 -1.51 -21.39
C ARG A 212 -12.17 -2.68 -22.39
N GLN A 213 -13.34 -2.90 -22.93
CA GLN A 213 -13.60 -3.81 -24.03
C GLN A 213 -13.50 -3.02 -25.34
N ILE A 214 -12.66 -3.48 -26.25
CA ILE A 214 -12.40 -2.79 -27.51
C ILE A 214 -12.89 -3.69 -28.65
N ASP A 215 -13.93 -3.25 -29.34
CA ASP A 215 -14.43 -3.84 -30.57
C ASP A 215 -13.89 -3.03 -31.77
N MET A 216 -12.99 -3.65 -32.53
CA MET A 216 -12.35 -3.05 -33.72
C MET A 216 -13.14 -3.31 -35.01
N ASN A 217 -14.29 -4.00 -34.93
CA ASN A 217 -15.17 -4.32 -36.04
C ASN A 217 -16.61 -3.84 -35.78
N ALA A 218 -16.75 -2.73 -35.06
CA ALA A 218 -18.05 -2.16 -34.72
C ALA A 218 -18.79 -1.63 -35.96
N ALA A 219 -20.11 -1.53 -35.85
CA ALA A 219 -20.94 -0.88 -36.84
C ALA A 219 -20.71 0.64 -36.86
N CYS A 220 -21.08 1.30 -37.96
CA CYS A 220 -21.14 2.77 -38.04
C CYS A 220 -22.09 3.32 -36.94
N PRO A 221 -21.65 4.27 -36.10
CA PRO A 221 -22.51 4.88 -35.07
C PRO A 221 -23.49 5.92 -35.64
N PHE A 222 -23.38 6.26 -36.92
CA PHE A 222 -24.19 7.25 -37.63
C PHE A 222 -25.06 6.59 -38.70
N ALA A 223 -25.79 7.39 -39.49
CA ALA A 223 -26.44 6.86 -40.69
C ALA A 223 -25.40 6.22 -41.63
N SER A 224 -25.74 5.07 -42.21
CA SER A 224 -24.82 4.22 -42.99
C SER A 224 -24.15 4.93 -44.17
N SER A 225 -24.77 5.99 -44.71
CA SER A 225 -24.23 6.80 -45.80
C SER A 225 -23.15 7.80 -45.38
N LEU A 226 -22.95 8.03 -44.08
CA LEU A 226 -22.03 9.04 -43.56
C LEU A 226 -20.65 8.46 -43.23
N CYS A 227 -20.58 7.21 -42.78
CA CYS A 227 -19.32 6.53 -42.53
C CYS A 227 -18.67 6.07 -43.84
N ARG A 228 -17.33 6.03 -43.89
CA ARG A 228 -16.59 5.41 -45.01
C ARG A 228 -16.90 3.92 -45.13
N THR A 229 -17.07 3.24 -43.98
CA THR A 229 -17.43 1.83 -43.92
C THR A 229 -18.55 1.58 -42.90
N ASN A 230 -19.43 0.63 -43.23
CA ASN A 230 -20.51 0.22 -42.32
C ASN A 230 -20.02 -0.67 -41.17
N THR A 231 -18.88 -1.34 -41.35
CA THR A 231 -18.22 -2.23 -40.37
C THR A 231 -16.74 -1.88 -40.29
N GLY A 232 -16.00 -2.46 -39.35
CA GLY A 232 -14.59 -2.13 -39.15
C GLY A 232 -14.37 -0.83 -38.38
N ASN A 233 -15.41 -0.30 -37.72
CA ASN A 233 -15.32 0.89 -36.87
C ASN A 233 -14.88 0.52 -35.44
N VAL A 234 -14.62 1.51 -34.59
CA VAL A 234 -14.12 1.29 -33.23
C VAL A 234 -15.20 1.60 -32.21
N ARG A 235 -15.47 0.65 -31.31
CA ARG A 235 -16.29 0.85 -30.11
C ARG A 235 -15.49 0.44 -28.88
N ILE A 236 -15.36 1.34 -27.92
CA ILE A 236 -14.67 1.12 -26.65
C ILE A 236 -15.69 1.29 -25.53
N ASP A 237 -15.81 0.26 -24.71
CA ASP A 237 -16.79 0.18 -23.63
C ASP A 237 -16.09 -0.21 -22.34
N THR A 238 -16.20 0.61 -21.29
CA THR A 238 -15.56 0.28 -20.00
C THR A 238 -16.20 -0.90 -19.29
N GLY A 239 -17.43 -1.27 -19.68
CA GLY A 239 -18.34 -1.98 -18.79
C GLY A 239 -18.65 -1.14 -17.55
N PHE A 240 -19.17 -1.78 -16.50
CA PHE A 240 -19.49 -1.12 -15.25
C PHE A 240 -18.25 -1.00 -14.36
N LEU A 241 -17.75 0.23 -14.21
CA LEU A 241 -16.71 0.63 -13.27
C LEU A 241 -17.33 0.86 -11.89
N ASP A 242 -16.89 0.13 -10.87
CA ASP A 242 -17.35 0.26 -9.49
C ASP A 242 -16.66 1.44 -8.79
N SER A 243 -17.45 2.31 -8.16
CA SER A 243 -16.94 3.51 -7.50
C SER A 243 -15.89 3.19 -6.42
N HIS A 244 -15.98 2.04 -5.77
CA HIS A 244 -15.08 1.62 -4.70
C HIS A 244 -13.85 0.86 -5.21
N HIS A 245 -14.05 -0.14 -6.07
CA HIS A 245 -13.00 -1.06 -6.51
C HIS A 245 -12.18 -0.54 -7.69
N ASP A 246 -12.80 0.24 -8.58
CA ASP A 246 -12.13 0.80 -9.76
C ASP A 246 -11.65 2.24 -9.52
N LEU A 247 -12.50 3.07 -8.93
CA LEU A 247 -12.26 4.51 -8.77
C LEU A 247 -11.72 4.92 -7.38
N GLY A 248 -11.76 4.02 -6.39
CA GLY A 248 -11.13 4.23 -5.08
C GLY A 248 -12.00 4.92 -4.01
N PHE A 249 -13.27 5.24 -4.27
CA PHE A 249 -14.15 5.81 -3.25
C PHE A 249 -14.51 4.78 -2.17
N ASN A 250 -13.93 4.95 -0.98
CA ASN A 250 -14.08 4.05 0.16
C ASN A 250 -15.45 4.18 0.84
N ALA A 251 -16.47 3.59 0.23
CA ALA A 251 -17.83 3.54 0.75
C ALA A 251 -18.30 2.12 1.13
N PRO A 252 -19.25 1.98 2.08
CA PRO A 252 -19.96 0.72 2.31
C PRO A 252 -20.79 0.33 1.08
N GLU A 253 -21.16 -0.94 0.95
CA GLU A 253 -21.84 -1.49 -0.23
C GLU A 253 -23.17 -0.78 -0.58
N SER A 254 -23.88 -0.23 0.40
CA SER A 254 -25.13 0.52 0.20
C SER A 254 -24.94 1.86 -0.53
N ASP A 255 -23.73 2.42 -0.50
CA ASP A 255 -23.46 3.78 -0.95
C ASP A 255 -22.60 3.81 -2.22
N ARG A 256 -22.30 2.65 -2.80
CA ARG A 256 -21.51 2.49 -4.03
C ARG A 256 -22.39 2.63 -5.27
N PHE A 257 -21.81 3.09 -6.37
CA PHE A 257 -22.47 3.07 -7.68
C PHE A 257 -21.53 2.47 -8.72
N SER A 258 -22.08 2.14 -9.88
CA SER A 258 -21.28 1.80 -11.06
C SER A 258 -21.47 2.81 -12.18
N PHE A 259 -20.39 3.07 -12.91
CA PHE A 259 -20.33 4.01 -14.03
C PHE A 259 -19.83 3.29 -15.28
N ARG A 260 -20.47 3.53 -16.42
CA ARG A 260 -20.05 3.00 -17.72
C ARG A 260 -19.86 4.14 -18.69
N HIS A 261 -18.75 4.11 -19.42
CA HIS A 261 -18.43 5.03 -20.50
C HIS A 261 -18.27 4.26 -21.81
N VAL A 262 -18.85 4.82 -22.86
CA VAL A 262 -18.83 4.24 -24.20
C VAL A 262 -18.37 5.30 -25.19
N LEU A 263 -17.31 4.99 -25.93
CA LEU A 263 -16.82 5.79 -27.04
C LEU A 263 -16.91 4.96 -28.33
N GLN A 264 -17.58 5.48 -29.35
CA GLN A 264 -17.65 4.82 -30.66
C GLN A 264 -17.31 5.80 -31.77
N CYS A 265 -16.37 5.45 -32.63
CA CYS A 265 -15.83 6.35 -33.64
C CYS A 265 -15.77 5.69 -35.03
N ALA A 266 -15.97 6.52 -36.06
CA ALA A 266 -15.91 6.11 -37.46
C ALA A 266 -15.37 7.25 -38.35
N PRO A 267 -14.45 6.96 -39.29
CA PRO A 267 -14.09 7.88 -40.37
C PRO A 267 -15.30 8.18 -41.26
N LEU A 268 -15.46 9.45 -41.67
CA LEU A 268 -16.62 9.89 -42.47
C LEU A 268 -16.28 10.07 -43.95
N THR A 269 -17.28 9.90 -44.81
CA THR A 269 -17.15 10.14 -46.26
C THR A 269 -17.18 11.63 -46.57
N THR A 270 -16.22 12.10 -47.36
CA THR A 270 -16.13 13.49 -47.83
C THR A 270 -16.94 13.72 -49.11
N GLU A 271 -17.28 12.66 -49.85
CA GLU A 271 -18.04 12.75 -51.09
C GLU A 271 -19.42 13.36 -50.84
N GLY A 272 -19.75 14.43 -51.57
CA GLY A 272 -21.00 15.17 -51.40
C GLY A 272 -21.02 16.16 -50.23
N TYR A 273 -20.03 16.12 -49.33
CA TYR A 273 -19.93 17.00 -48.15
C TYR A 273 -18.80 18.02 -48.22
N VAL A 274 -17.98 18.01 -49.28
CA VAL A 274 -16.90 18.98 -49.49
C VAL A 274 -17.18 19.85 -50.72
N ARG A 275 -16.96 21.16 -50.60
CA ARG A 275 -16.91 22.08 -51.75
C ARG A 275 -15.61 22.86 -51.76
N HIS A 276 -15.02 23.04 -52.93
CA HIS A 276 -13.83 23.87 -53.08
C HIS A 276 -14.25 25.33 -53.35
N ALA A 277 -13.63 26.26 -52.63
CA ALA A 277 -13.87 27.70 -52.75
C ALA A 277 -12.54 28.45 -52.76
N ASN A 278 -12.45 29.52 -53.54
CA ASN A 278 -11.27 30.38 -53.55
C ASN A 278 -11.60 31.68 -52.82
N TYR A 279 -10.85 31.99 -51.76
CA TYR A 279 -10.94 33.26 -51.06
C TYR A 279 -9.86 34.21 -51.60
N SER A 280 -10.29 35.30 -52.21
CA SER A 280 -9.39 36.34 -52.75
C SER A 280 -9.39 37.57 -51.85
N SER A 281 -8.21 38.04 -51.47
CA SER A 281 -7.98 39.39 -50.94
C SER A 281 -6.94 40.06 -51.84
N ASP A 282 -7.30 41.18 -52.48
CA ASP A 282 -6.62 42.15 -53.38
C ASP A 282 -5.30 41.80 -54.13
N SER A 283 -4.49 40.85 -53.68
CA SER A 283 -3.27 40.34 -54.32
C SER A 283 -3.08 38.81 -54.23
N VAL A 284 -3.88 38.09 -53.45
CA VAL A 284 -3.72 36.65 -53.18
C VAL A 284 -5.06 35.91 -53.23
N SER A 285 -5.15 34.86 -54.04
CA SER A 285 -6.28 33.91 -54.06
C SER A 285 -5.86 32.59 -53.42
N LEU A 286 -6.55 32.19 -52.36
CA LEU A 286 -6.26 30.98 -51.60
C LEU A 286 -7.35 29.93 -51.83
N PRO A 287 -7.00 28.70 -52.28
CA PRO A 287 -7.96 27.62 -52.39
C PRO A 287 -8.24 26.99 -51.03
N PHE A 288 -9.52 26.85 -50.71
CA PHE A 288 -10.05 26.22 -49.51
C PHE A 288 -10.98 25.07 -49.88
N SER A 289 -11.03 24.09 -49.00
CA SER A 289 -12.04 23.03 -48.96
C SER A 289 -12.97 23.30 -47.79
N LEU A 290 -14.25 23.50 -48.09
CA LEU A 290 -15.33 23.77 -47.14
C LEU A 290 -16.07 22.47 -46.85
N TYR A 291 -16.16 22.09 -45.58
CA TYR A 291 -16.77 20.84 -45.10
C TYR A 291 -18.16 21.11 -44.53
N TYR A 292 -19.20 20.49 -45.10
CA TYR A 292 -20.61 20.73 -44.81
C TYR A 292 -21.24 19.62 -43.96
N TYR A 293 -20.76 19.47 -42.73
CA TYR A 293 -21.33 18.54 -41.74
C TYR A 293 -22.30 19.21 -40.76
N GLY A 294 -22.70 20.45 -41.04
CA GLY A 294 -23.60 21.22 -40.19
C GLY A 294 -23.17 22.69 -40.04
N PRO A 295 -24.10 23.64 -39.89
CA PRO A 295 -23.75 25.03 -39.66
C PRO A 295 -23.06 25.24 -38.31
N LEU A 296 -22.16 26.23 -38.27
CA LEU A 296 -21.45 26.65 -37.06
C LEU A 296 -21.84 28.09 -36.72
N ASN A 297 -22.32 28.30 -35.51
CA ASN A 297 -22.72 29.57 -34.94
C ASN A 297 -21.59 30.12 -34.06
N LEU A 298 -20.86 31.11 -34.58
CA LEU A 298 -19.76 31.80 -33.91
C LEU A 298 -20.23 33.15 -33.34
N GLY A 299 -21.43 33.20 -32.78
CA GLY A 299 -22.03 34.42 -32.21
C GLY A 299 -22.80 35.22 -33.26
N SER A 300 -22.24 36.34 -33.73
CA SER A 300 -22.89 37.18 -34.74
C SER A 300 -22.78 36.65 -36.17
N ASN A 301 -21.88 35.70 -36.41
CA ASN A 301 -21.64 35.09 -37.72
C ASN A 301 -22.01 33.61 -37.68
N VAL A 302 -22.97 33.22 -38.53
CA VAL A 302 -23.32 31.82 -38.77
C VAL A 302 -22.73 31.40 -40.10
N THR A 303 -21.86 30.39 -40.08
CA THR A 303 -21.36 29.76 -41.30
C THR A 303 -22.24 28.57 -41.67
N ASN A 304 -22.49 28.39 -42.96
CA ASN A 304 -23.24 27.22 -43.46
C ASN A 304 -22.37 25.96 -43.60
N TYR A 305 -21.06 26.07 -43.36
CA TYR A 305 -20.11 24.98 -43.30
C TYR A 305 -19.58 24.81 -41.87
N THR A 306 -19.11 23.60 -41.57
CA THR A 306 -18.55 23.20 -40.27
C THR A 306 -17.09 23.58 -40.12
N HIS A 307 -16.30 23.36 -41.17
CA HIS A 307 -14.86 23.65 -41.18
C HIS A 307 -14.41 24.13 -42.56
N ALA A 308 -13.39 24.97 -42.58
CA ALA A 308 -12.74 25.43 -43.80
C ALA A 308 -11.23 25.17 -43.68
N GLN A 309 -10.68 24.34 -44.58
CA GLN A 309 -9.26 24.02 -44.59
C GLN A 309 -8.63 24.47 -45.90
N GLN A 310 -7.53 25.19 -45.82
CA GLN A 310 -6.75 25.56 -47.01
C GLN A 310 -6.21 24.30 -47.69
N THR A 311 -6.46 24.16 -49.00
CA THR A 311 -6.14 22.96 -49.80
C THR A 311 -4.64 22.88 -50.12
N GLN A 312 -3.97 24.02 -50.26
CA GLN A 312 -2.54 24.09 -50.52
C GLN A 312 -1.89 25.29 -49.81
N THR A 313 -0.93 25.03 -48.91
CA THR A 313 -0.12 26.06 -48.23
C THR A 313 1.20 26.37 -48.94
N LYS A 314 1.52 25.65 -50.02
CA LYS A 314 2.91 25.56 -50.54
C LYS A 314 3.26 26.60 -51.61
N GLU A 315 2.33 26.94 -52.50
CA GLU A 315 2.64 27.84 -53.63
C GLU A 315 2.88 29.29 -53.21
N LEU A 316 2.44 29.68 -52.02
CA LEU A 316 2.50 31.07 -51.56
C LEU A 316 3.86 31.51 -51.03
N ALA A 317 4.73 30.58 -50.63
CA ALA A 317 5.98 30.91 -49.95
C ALA A 317 7.25 30.45 -50.67
N GLY A 318 7.17 29.57 -51.68
CA GLY A 318 8.37 29.02 -52.34
C GLY A 318 9.34 28.26 -51.42
N MET A 319 8.93 27.99 -50.17
CA MET A 319 9.73 27.32 -49.16
C MET A 319 9.43 25.82 -49.16
N GLU A 320 10.27 25.03 -49.83
CA GLU A 320 10.12 23.57 -49.90
C GLU A 320 10.39 22.85 -48.57
N TRP A 321 11.08 23.50 -47.63
CA TRP A 321 11.56 22.92 -46.37
C TRP A 321 11.11 23.79 -45.20
N SER A 322 9.87 23.61 -44.76
CA SER A 322 9.36 24.33 -43.60
C SER A 322 9.47 23.43 -42.36
N SER A 323 10.07 23.94 -41.28
CA SER A 323 10.16 23.28 -39.96
C SER A 323 8.81 23.18 -39.22
N PHE A 324 7.69 23.38 -39.94
CA PHE A 324 6.34 23.53 -39.40
C PHE A 324 5.39 22.38 -39.80
N ALA A 325 5.93 21.28 -40.34
CA ALA A 325 5.12 20.10 -40.64
C ALA A 325 4.65 19.44 -39.34
N ARG A 326 3.37 19.59 -39.03
CA ARG A 326 2.72 19.02 -37.85
C ARG A 326 1.30 18.61 -38.21
N TYR A 327 0.86 17.50 -37.63
CA TYR A 327 -0.55 17.20 -37.62
C TYR A 327 -1.28 18.27 -36.82
N SER A 328 -2.45 18.66 -37.30
CA SER A 328 -3.36 19.53 -36.58
C SER A 328 -4.72 18.87 -36.55
N ILE A 329 -5.38 18.93 -35.40
CA ILE A 329 -6.77 18.50 -35.27
C ILE A 329 -7.63 19.71 -34.92
N LEU A 330 -8.83 19.76 -35.48
CA LEU A 330 -9.88 20.67 -35.08
C LEU A 330 -11.11 19.85 -34.75
N SER A 331 -11.75 20.11 -33.61
CA SER A 331 -12.92 19.35 -33.17
C SER A 331 -14.09 20.28 -32.91
N VAL A 332 -15.26 19.89 -33.40
CA VAL A 332 -16.56 20.49 -33.05
C VAL A 332 -17.39 19.47 -32.29
N TYR A 333 -18.34 19.98 -31.50
CA TYR A 333 -19.11 19.16 -30.56
C TYR A 333 -20.57 19.58 -30.54
N ALA A 334 -21.46 18.60 -30.45
CA ALA A 334 -22.89 18.80 -30.21
C ALA A 334 -23.40 17.73 -29.23
N PRO A 335 -24.20 18.10 -28.22
CA PRO A 335 -24.88 17.14 -27.36
C PRO A 335 -25.97 16.37 -28.12
N SER A 336 -26.57 15.37 -27.50
CA SER A 336 -27.64 14.59 -28.13
C SER A 336 -28.89 15.44 -28.46
N LEU A 337 -29.79 14.92 -29.29
CA LEU A 337 -31.05 15.58 -29.67
C LEU A 337 -32.05 15.74 -28.50
N SER A 338 -31.93 14.98 -27.40
CA SER A 338 -32.79 15.17 -26.23
C SER A 338 -32.44 16.41 -25.41
N THR A 339 -31.23 16.94 -25.58
CA THR A 339 -30.77 18.14 -24.88
C THR A 339 -31.33 19.42 -25.52
N ASN A 340 -32.06 20.24 -24.75
CA ASN A 340 -32.51 21.58 -25.13
C ASN A 340 -31.41 22.63 -24.90
N SER A 341 -30.29 22.52 -25.62
CA SER A 341 -29.18 23.49 -25.55
C SER A 341 -28.96 24.22 -26.86
N THR A 342 -28.65 25.52 -26.77
CA THR A 342 -28.10 26.28 -27.90
C THR A 342 -26.69 25.80 -28.19
N ASN A 343 -26.53 25.07 -29.30
CA ASN A 343 -25.24 24.50 -29.69
C ASN A 343 -24.49 25.44 -30.63
N ALA A 344 -23.17 25.52 -30.46
CA ALA A 344 -22.32 26.25 -31.40
C ALA A 344 -22.29 25.55 -32.77
N TRP A 345 -22.42 24.23 -32.83
CA TRP A 345 -22.47 23.45 -34.06
C TRP A 345 -23.76 22.64 -34.12
N ASP A 346 -24.45 22.67 -35.26
CA ASP A 346 -25.66 21.87 -35.49
C ASP A 346 -25.37 20.79 -36.55
N PRO A 347 -25.17 19.52 -36.17
CA PRO A 347 -24.81 18.46 -37.11
C PRO A 347 -25.92 18.20 -38.14
N ILE A 348 -25.52 17.80 -39.35
CA ILE A 348 -26.47 17.32 -40.37
C ILE A 348 -27.26 16.08 -39.89
N GLU A 349 -28.40 15.85 -40.53
CA GLU A 349 -29.24 14.69 -40.28
C GLU A 349 -28.42 13.38 -40.40
N GLY A 350 -28.62 12.48 -39.44
CA GLY A 350 -27.91 11.19 -39.38
C GLY A 350 -26.56 11.24 -38.64
N LEU A 351 -25.96 12.41 -38.40
CA LEU A 351 -24.80 12.53 -37.51
C LEU A 351 -25.18 12.68 -36.04
N ARG A 352 -26.33 13.26 -35.72
CA ARG A 352 -26.80 13.48 -34.34
C ARG A 352 -27.88 12.46 -33.95
N GLY A 353 -27.66 11.74 -32.86
CA GLY A 353 -28.62 10.79 -32.28
C GLY A 353 -29.35 11.35 -31.06
N THR A 354 -30.32 10.59 -30.53
CA THR A 354 -31.13 10.98 -29.35
C THR A 354 -30.53 10.57 -28.02
N ASN A 355 -29.43 9.80 -28.00
CA ASN A 355 -28.90 9.18 -26.79
C ASN A 355 -27.37 9.19 -26.74
N SER A 356 -26.73 10.08 -27.50
CA SER A 356 -25.27 10.20 -27.54
C SER A 356 -24.84 11.60 -27.93
N ASP A 357 -23.77 12.06 -27.31
CA ASP A 357 -23.13 13.30 -27.73
C ASP A 357 -22.17 13.02 -28.88
N VAL A 358 -22.03 13.98 -29.80
CA VAL A 358 -21.26 13.83 -31.03
C VAL A 358 -20.09 14.78 -31.03
N THR A 359 -18.91 14.24 -31.30
CA THR A 359 -17.68 14.99 -31.58
C THR A 359 -17.24 14.71 -33.00
N LEU A 360 -17.05 15.75 -33.79
CA LEU A 360 -16.50 15.64 -35.15
C LEU A 360 -15.11 16.25 -35.18
N THR A 361 -14.12 15.44 -35.55
CA THR A 361 -12.70 15.79 -35.55
C THR A 361 -12.15 15.79 -36.97
N PHE A 362 -11.49 16.88 -37.36
CA PHE A 362 -10.83 17.06 -38.64
C PHE A 362 -9.32 16.94 -38.48
N LEU A 363 -8.70 15.96 -39.13
CA LEU A 363 -7.24 15.80 -39.20
C LEU A 363 -6.68 16.56 -40.39
N THR A 364 -5.71 17.44 -40.15
CA THR A 364 -4.98 18.16 -41.20
C THR A 364 -3.50 17.74 -41.17
N ALA A 365 -3.01 17.20 -42.28
CA ALA A 365 -1.61 16.80 -42.46
C ALA A 365 -0.81 17.91 -43.19
N ARG A 366 -0.71 19.09 -42.56
CA ARG A 366 -0.12 20.27 -43.22
C ARG A 366 1.38 20.07 -43.45
N ASN A 367 1.79 20.10 -44.71
CA ASN A 367 3.18 19.89 -45.13
C ASN A 367 3.75 18.56 -44.62
N ILE A 368 2.96 17.48 -44.57
CA ILE A 368 3.44 16.14 -44.22
C ILE A 368 3.43 15.26 -45.47
N TYR A 369 4.49 14.48 -45.64
CA TYR A 369 4.68 13.58 -46.77
C TYR A 369 4.91 12.16 -46.31
N TYR A 370 4.14 11.24 -46.84
CA TYR A 370 4.25 9.83 -46.51
C TYR A 370 5.26 9.15 -47.42
N SER A 371 6.12 8.29 -46.87
CA SER A 371 7.14 7.56 -47.63
C SER A 371 6.60 6.42 -48.49
N LYS A 372 5.33 6.05 -48.29
CA LYS A 372 4.56 5.03 -49.02
C LYS A 372 3.09 5.46 -49.06
N PRO A 373 2.28 4.90 -49.97
CA PRO A 373 0.82 5.04 -49.89
C PRO A 373 0.31 4.57 -48.52
N VAL A 374 -0.74 5.22 -48.02
CA VAL A 374 -1.36 4.90 -46.72
C VAL A 374 -2.84 4.62 -46.94
N ASP A 375 -3.24 3.36 -46.72
CA ASP A 375 -4.62 2.87 -46.89
C ASP A 375 -5.53 3.16 -45.67
N ASP A 376 -4.98 3.75 -44.60
CA ASP A 376 -5.75 4.14 -43.41
C ASP A 376 -6.86 5.14 -43.75
N TYR A 377 -8.09 4.85 -43.36
CA TYR A 377 -9.26 5.65 -43.73
C TYR A 377 -9.25 7.10 -43.24
N TRP A 378 -8.45 7.45 -42.22
CA TRP A 378 -8.37 8.82 -41.71
C TRP A 378 -7.06 9.51 -42.12
N PHE A 379 -5.95 8.77 -42.16
CA PHE A 379 -4.63 9.26 -42.60
C PHE A 379 -4.36 9.08 -44.12
N SER A 380 -5.38 8.64 -44.87
CA SER A 380 -5.37 8.31 -46.30
C SER A 380 -4.44 9.21 -47.14
N ALA A 381 -3.49 8.59 -47.83
CA ALA A 381 -2.50 9.30 -48.64
C ALA A 381 -2.04 8.44 -49.83
N HIS A 382 -2.55 8.74 -51.02
CA HIS A 382 -2.27 8.00 -52.26
C HIS A 382 -1.79 8.91 -53.39
N GLN A 383 -1.99 10.23 -53.27
CA GLN A 383 -1.54 11.18 -54.29
C GLN A 383 -0.03 11.33 -54.28
N HIS A 384 0.65 10.76 -55.29
CA HIS A 384 2.09 10.97 -55.49
C HIS A 384 2.40 12.46 -55.66
N TRP A 385 3.42 12.93 -54.93
CA TRP A 385 3.85 14.33 -54.95
C TRP A 385 5.13 14.51 -55.76
N LYS A 386 6.26 14.02 -55.23
CA LYS A 386 7.57 14.04 -55.89
C LYS A 386 8.49 12.99 -55.28
N ASP A 387 9.54 12.61 -56.00
CA ASP A 387 10.57 11.74 -55.42
C ASP A 387 11.62 12.59 -54.71
N VAL A 388 11.80 12.32 -53.42
CA VAL A 388 12.73 13.04 -52.56
C VAL A 388 14.11 12.42 -52.69
N ARG A 389 15.05 13.22 -53.19
CA ARG A 389 16.45 12.83 -53.35
C ARG A 389 17.22 13.22 -52.09
N THR A 390 17.93 12.26 -51.50
CA THR A 390 19.02 12.57 -50.57
C THR A 390 20.35 12.54 -51.34
N ALA A 391 21.39 13.21 -50.83
CA ALA A 391 22.69 13.29 -51.51
C ALA A 391 23.36 11.91 -51.72
N TYR A 392 22.89 10.85 -51.05
CA TYR A 392 23.53 9.53 -50.99
C TYR A 392 22.58 8.34 -51.21
N SER A 393 21.30 8.56 -51.53
CA SER A 393 20.30 7.48 -51.71
C SER A 393 19.53 7.59 -53.01
N GLU A 394 18.95 6.47 -53.43
CA GLU A 394 17.90 6.45 -54.44
C GLU A 394 16.75 7.41 -54.05
N PRO A 395 16.06 8.00 -55.03
CA PRO A 395 14.90 8.85 -54.77
C PRO A 395 13.81 8.05 -54.04
N ILE A 396 13.31 8.60 -52.93
CA ILE A 396 12.22 8.01 -52.16
C ILE A 396 10.91 8.66 -52.63
N PRO A 397 9.93 7.90 -53.15
CA PRO A 397 8.64 8.47 -53.54
C PRO A 397 7.93 9.03 -52.32
N SER A 398 7.20 10.12 -52.51
CA SER A 398 6.45 10.76 -51.44
C SER A 398 5.02 11.05 -51.84
N TYR A 399 4.10 10.91 -50.88
CA TYR A 399 2.66 10.99 -51.10
C TYR A 399 2.04 12.08 -50.20
N ASN A 400 1.06 12.81 -50.72
CA ASN A 400 0.25 13.76 -49.96
C ASN A 400 -1.00 13.07 -49.42
N ALA A 401 -1.57 13.63 -48.35
CA ALA A 401 -2.91 13.26 -47.90
C ALA A 401 -3.94 13.49 -49.02
N ASP A 402 -4.91 12.58 -49.12
CA ASP A 402 -5.94 12.63 -50.16
C ASP A 402 -6.94 13.77 -49.95
N GLU A 403 -7.10 14.19 -48.70
CA GLU A 403 -8.04 15.21 -48.27
C GLU A 403 -7.30 16.39 -47.60
N ALA A 404 -7.80 17.61 -47.79
CA ALA A 404 -7.23 18.78 -47.12
C ALA A 404 -7.39 18.69 -45.58
N ALA A 405 -8.54 18.19 -45.13
CA ALA A 405 -8.82 17.75 -43.78
C ALA A 405 -9.70 16.49 -43.77
N SER A 406 -9.25 15.43 -43.11
CA SER A 406 -9.99 14.16 -43.01
C SER A 406 -10.95 14.16 -41.80
N PRO A 407 -12.26 13.95 -41.98
CA PRO A 407 -13.24 13.93 -40.89
C PRO A 407 -13.37 12.56 -40.21
N LEU A 408 -13.44 12.56 -38.88
CA LEU A 408 -13.73 11.40 -38.04
C LEU A 408 -14.77 11.79 -36.99
N GLY A 409 -15.90 11.09 -36.99
CA GLY A 409 -16.98 11.31 -36.04
C GLY A 409 -16.93 10.31 -34.89
N CYS A 410 -17.19 10.78 -33.67
CA CYS A 410 -17.27 9.97 -32.47
C CYS A 410 -18.55 10.26 -31.69
N THR A 411 -19.21 9.22 -31.18
CA THR A 411 -20.30 9.30 -30.22
C THR A 411 -19.82 8.94 -28.82
N THR A 412 -20.19 9.73 -27.82
CA THR A 412 -19.93 9.45 -26.40
C THR A 412 -21.24 9.19 -25.68
N GLN A 413 -21.29 8.10 -24.90
CA GLN A 413 -22.43 7.76 -24.06
C GLN A 413 -21.96 7.35 -22.66
N VAL A 414 -22.83 7.56 -21.68
CA VAL A 414 -22.58 7.23 -20.29
C VAL A 414 -23.81 6.61 -19.63
N GLN A 415 -23.57 5.79 -18.62
CA GLN A 415 -24.62 5.10 -17.87
C GLN A 415 -24.23 4.94 -16.40
N PHE A 416 -25.17 5.16 -15.49
CA PHE A 416 -24.99 4.97 -14.05
C PHE A 416 -25.91 3.87 -13.54
N CYS A 417 -25.41 3.03 -12.63
CA CYS A 417 -26.20 2.00 -11.99
C CYS A 417 -26.06 2.05 -10.47
N LEU A 418 -27.19 1.93 -9.79
CA LEU A 418 -27.29 1.83 -8.34
C LEU A 418 -27.61 0.39 -7.93
N GLY A 419 -26.96 -0.05 -6.84
CA GLY A 419 -27.22 -1.32 -6.19
C GLY A 419 -26.25 -2.44 -6.61
N SER A 420 -25.66 -3.08 -5.60
CA SER A 420 -24.79 -4.26 -5.72
C SER A 420 -25.54 -5.59 -5.42
N ARG A 421 -26.83 -5.56 -5.01
CA ARG A 421 -27.54 -6.76 -4.49
C ARG A 421 -28.96 -7.04 -4.98
N THR A 422 -29.64 -6.14 -5.67
CA THR A 422 -30.86 -6.55 -6.39
C THR A 422 -30.41 -7.32 -7.64
N LYS A 423 -31.02 -8.47 -7.94
CA LYS A 423 -30.67 -9.33 -9.09
C LYS A 423 -30.67 -8.59 -10.44
N THR A 424 -31.21 -7.39 -10.47
CA THR A 424 -31.08 -6.40 -11.54
C THR A 424 -30.62 -5.07 -10.93
N PRO A 425 -29.40 -4.58 -11.24
CA PRO A 425 -28.98 -3.24 -10.84
C PRO A 425 -29.89 -2.22 -11.50
N LEU A 426 -30.24 -1.17 -10.75
CA LEU A 426 -31.12 -0.13 -11.24
C LEU A 426 -30.26 0.88 -12.00
N CYS A 427 -30.39 0.90 -13.33
CA CYS A 427 -29.52 1.68 -14.21
C CYS A 427 -30.28 2.80 -14.92
N SER A 428 -29.60 3.93 -15.12
CA SER A 428 -30.05 4.95 -16.07
C SER A 428 -30.06 4.37 -17.50
N PRO A 429 -30.78 5.02 -18.44
CA PRO A 429 -30.52 4.82 -19.86
C PRO A 429 -29.05 5.08 -20.20
N LEU A 430 -28.60 4.50 -21.31
CA LEU A 430 -27.32 4.85 -21.92
C LEU A 430 -27.55 6.09 -22.81
N GLU A 431 -27.08 7.24 -22.35
CA GLU A 431 -27.38 8.55 -22.92
C GLU A 431 -26.14 9.46 -23.06
N GLY A 432 -26.31 10.65 -23.64
CA GLY A 432 -25.22 11.61 -23.79
C GLY A 432 -24.68 12.08 -22.43
N LEU A 433 -23.43 12.53 -22.41
CA LEU A 433 -22.80 13.12 -21.23
C LEU A 433 -23.59 14.33 -20.73
N ILE A 434 -24.06 15.19 -21.65
CA ILE A 434 -24.76 16.44 -21.34
C ILE A 434 -26.23 16.24 -21.00
N ASP A 435 -26.87 15.18 -21.52
CA ASP A 435 -28.25 14.82 -21.16
C ASP A 435 -28.39 14.61 -19.64
N LEU A 436 -27.35 14.09 -18.98
CA LEU A 436 -27.33 13.93 -17.52
C LEU A 436 -27.28 15.26 -16.73
N PHE A 437 -26.94 16.38 -17.38
CA PHE A 437 -26.83 17.69 -16.74
C PHE A 437 -28.08 18.57 -16.95
N GLN A 438 -28.93 18.24 -17.92
CA GLN A 438 -30.11 19.03 -18.27
C GLN A 438 -31.42 18.30 -17.93
N GLU A 439 -31.90 18.52 -16.71
CA GLU A 439 -33.34 18.69 -16.49
C GLU A 439 -33.57 20.00 -15.73
N ASP A 440 -34.39 20.86 -16.34
CA ASP A 440 -34.70 22.23 -15.99
C ASP A 440 -35.06 22.45 -14.51
N GLY A 441 -34.43 23.44 -13.87
CA GLY A 441 -35.06 24.36 -12.90
C GLY A 441 -35.70 23.79 -11.63
N ALA A 442 -35.73 22.47 -11.44
CA ALA A 442 -36.22 21.83 -10.25
C ALA A 442 -35.03 21.50 -9.37
N THR A 443 -35.12 21.88 -8.11
CA THR A 443 -34.34 21.35 -6.98
C THR A 443 -34.43 19.82 -6.82
N ASN A 444 -35.06 19.13 -7.77
CA ASN A 444 -35.19 17.69 -7.91
C ASN A 444 -34.56 17.24 -9.24
N THR A 445 -33.23 17.21 -9.32
CA THR A 445 -32.54 16.31 -10.28
C THR A 445 -32.72 14.89 -9.77
N THR A 446 -33.94 14.39 -9.80
CA THR A 446 -34.21 12.98 -9.62
C THR A 446 -33.92 12.32 -10.96
N PHE A 447 -32.73 11.74 -11.08
CA PHE A 447 -32.70 10.37 -11.60
C PHE A 447 -33.79 9.65 -10.83
N ALA A 448 -34.96 9.45 -11.45
CA ALA A 448 -36.05 8.71 -10.86
C ALA A 448 -35.65 7.24 -10.91
N PHE A 449 -34.60 6.90 -10.16
CA PHE A 449 -34.50 5.61 -9.53
C PHE A 449 -35.75 5.50 -8.65
N SER A 450 -36.81 4.96 -9.24
CA SER A 450 -38.16 4.88 -8.66
C SER A 450 -38.27 3.92 -7.47
N GLU A 451 -37.13 3.40 -6.99
CA GLU A 451 -36.95 2.31 -6.04
C GLU A 451 -35.88 2.71 -4.98
N PRO A 452 -35.82 2.06 -3.80
CA PRO A 452 -35.26 2.65 -2.59
C PRO A 452 -33.73 2.66 -2.61
N THR A 453 -33.16 3.74 -3.12
CA THR A 453 -31.72 4.04 -2.97
C THR A 453 -31.50 4.88 -1.72
N THR A 454 -30.35 4.76 -1.07
CA THR A 454 -30.04 5.63 0.05
C THR A 454 -29.81 7.06 -0.47
N GLU A 455 -30.27 8.06 0.28
CA GLU A 455 -30.01 9.48 -0.04
C GLU A 455 -28.51 9.74 -0.24
N ALA A 456 -27.67 9.05 0.55
CA ALA A 456 -26.23 9.08 0.43
C ALA A 456 -25.72 8.61 -0.95
N GLN A 457 -26.21 7.47 -1.46
CA GLN A 457 -25.82 6.94 -2.76
C GLN A 457 -26.24 7.86 -3.92
N THR A 458 -27.46 8.39 -3.86
CA THR A 458 -28.00 9.29 -4.88
C THR A 458 -27.21 10.59 -4.94
N ASN A 459 -27.00 11.23 -3.79
CA ASN A 459 -26.24 12.48 -3.74
C ASN A 459 -24.76 12.27 -4.12
N PHE A 460 -24.16 11.13 -3.79
CA PHE A 460 -22.81 10.79 -4.23
C PHE A 460 -22.70 10.68 -5.74
N THR A 461 -23.63 9.94 -6.35
CA THR A 461 -23.68 9.76 -7.82
C THR A 461 -23.85 11.11 -8.51
N ARG A 462 -24.74 11.98 -7.99
CA ARG A 462 -24.92 13.35 -8.49
C ARG A 462 -23.66 14.20 -8.36
N ALA A 463 -22.97 14.12 -7.21
CA ALA A 463 -21.70 14.82 -7.03
C ALA A 463 -20.67 14.33 -8.04
N PHE A 464 -20.54 13.01 -8.21
CA PHE A 464 -19.61 12.43 -9.18
C PHE A 464 -19.90 12.93 -10.61
N GLN A 465 -21.17 12.89 -11.03
CA GLN A 465 -21.61 13.39 -12.34
C GLN A 465 -21.18 14.84 -12.56
N LYS A 466 -21.52 15.70 -11.59
CA LYS A 466 -21.26 17.14 -11.66
C LYS A 466 -19.77 17.47 -11.74
N LYS A 467 -18.91 16.68 -11.11
CA LYS A 467 -17.48 17.00 -10.94
C LYS A 467 -16.57 16.33 -11.97
N PHE A 468 -16.88 15.12 -12.42
CA PHE A 468 -15.91 14.28 -13.13
C PHE A 468 -16.30 13.93 -14.56
N LEU A 469 -17.57 14.05 -14.95
CA LEU A 469 -17.99 13.72 -16.32
C LEU A 469 -17.32 14.61 -17.37
N GLY A 470 -17.06 15.88 -17.06
CA GLY A 470 -16.30 16.78 -17.94
C GLY A 470 -14.89 16.25 -18.28
N ALA A 471 -14.24 15.52 -17.38
CA ALA A 471 -12.93 14.90 -17.64
C ALA A 471 -13.03 13.72 -18.63
N THR A 472 -14.22 13.15 -18.82
CA THR A 472 -14.51 12.06 -19.76
C THR A 472 -15.03 12.55 -21.11
N ALA A 473 -15.10 13.88 -21.31
CA ALA A 473 -15.52 14.49 -22.57
C ALA A 473 -14.35 14.51 -23.57
N LEU A 474 -14.52 13.82 -24.71
CA LEU A 474 -13.54 13.79 -25.78
C LEU A 474 -13.12 15.18 -26.31
N PRO A 475 -14.03 16.17 -26.49
CA PRO A 475 -13.64 17.49 -26.98
C PRO A 475 -12.57 18.19 -26.12
N THR A 476 -12.63 18.02 -24.79
CA THR A 476 -11.72 18.69 -23.85
C THR A 476 -10.27 18.27 -24.08
N VAL A 477 -10.02 16.96 -24.22
CA VAL A 477 -8.66 16.46 -24.46
C VAL A 477 -8.17 16.79 -25.88
N LEU A 478 -9.06 16.73 -26.88
CA LEU A 478 -8.70 17.05 -28.28
C LEU A 478 -8.37 18.53 -28.47
N GLN A 479 -9.12 19.44 -27.83
CA GLN A 479 -8.88 20.88 -27.94
C GLN A 479 -7.57 21.31 -27.27
N ILE A 480 -7.23 20.72 -26.11
CA ILE A 480 -6.03 21.08 -25.37
C ILE A 480 -4.76 20.47 -25.98
N LEU A 481 -4.78 19.18 -26.33
CA LEU A 481 -3.59 18.51 -26.85
C LEU A 481 -3.39 18.74 -28.35
N GLY A 482 -4.46 19.01 -29.10
CA GLY A 482 -4.37 19.20 -30.54
C GLY A 482 -3.65 18.02 -31.21
N GLY A 483 -2.77 18.31 -32.17
CA GLY A 483 -2.02 17.27 -32.90
C GLY A 483 -1.06 16.45 -32.04
N GLU A 484 -0.72 16.91 -30.82
CA GLU A 484 0.18 16.20 -29.91
C GLU A 484 -0.46 14.96 -29.28
N ILE A 485 -1.79 14.83 -29.38
CA ILE A 485 -2.51 13.63 -28.91
C ILE A 485 -2.25 12.41 -29.80
N LEU A 486 -1.80 12.63 -31.05
CA LEU A 486 -1.68 11.58 -32.06
C LEU A 486 -0.41 10.75 -31.86
N GLN A 487 -0.53 9.43 -31.90
CA GLN A 487 0.59 8.48 -31.88
C GLN A 487 1.36 8.49 -33.19
N ALA A 488 0.70 8.74 -34.33
CA ALA A 488 1.34 8.84 -35.64
C ALA A 488 2.50 9.84 -35.68
N ARG A 489 2.48 10.87 -34.81
CA ARG A 489 3.54 11.88 -34.72
C ARG A 489 4.90 11.31 -34.29
N PHE A 490 4.94 10.17 -33.59
CA PHE A 490 6.19 9.59 -33.11
C PHE A 490 7.07 9.05 -34.26
N SER A 491 6.49 8.81 -35.44
CA SER A 491 7.20 8.43 -36.66
C SER A 491 7.28 9.56 -37.70
N LEU A 492 6.85 10.78 -37.33
CA LEU A 492 7.02 11.98 -38.12
C LEU A 492 8.38 12.63 -37.80
N HIS A 493 9.24 12.77 -38.82
CA HIS A 493 10.51 13.46 -38.69
C HIS A 493 10.59 14.61 -39.70
N ALA A 494 10.68 15.84 -39.19
CA ALA A 494 10.51 17.06 -39.98
C ALA A 494 9.21 16.98 -40.80
N THR A 495 9.30 16.92 -42.12
CA THR A 495 8.15 16.86 -43.03
C THR A 495 7.82 15.43 -43.48
N PHE A 496 8.63 14.45 -43.11
CA PHE A 496 8.52 13.07 -43.59
C PHE A 496 7.89 12.16 -42.55
N GLN A 497 6.76 11.59 -42.92
CA GLN A 497 6.05 10.56 -42.20
C GLN A 497 6.43 9.19 -42.77
N VAL A 498 6.86 8.28 -41.90
CA VAL A 498 7.00 6.88 -42.31
C VAL A 498 5.62 6.30 -42.61
N GLY A 499 5.52 5.39 -43.59
CA GLY A 499 4.27 4.67 -43.87
C GLY A 499 3.58 4.20 -42.58
N LEU A 500 2.30 4.53 -42.47
CA LEU A 500 1.47 4.19 -41.31
C LEU A 500 0.76 2.86 -41.54
N PRO A 501 0.41 2.12 -40.47
CA PRO A 501 -0.48 0.96 -40.56
C PRO A 501 -1.87 1.34 -41.09
N ASP A 502 -2.55 0.39 -41.74
CA ASP A 502 -3.90 0.56 -42.31
C ASP A 502 -4.99 0.87 -41.26
N ASP A 503 -4.68 0.65 -39.98
CA ASP A 503 -5.55 0.88 -38.83
C ASP A 503 -4.99 1.86 -37.79
N GLN A 504 -4.06 2.73 -38.20
CA GLN A 504 -3.49 3.78 -37.35
C GLN A 504 -4.57 4.60 -36.64
N TRP A 505 -5.65 4.99 -37.32
CA TRP A 505 -6.75 5.76 -36.73
C TRP A 505 -7.41 5.02 -35.55
N LYS A 506 -7.47 3.69 -35.59
CA LYS A 506 -8.01 2.88 -34.49
C LYS A 506 -7.09 2.92 -33.27
N THR A 507 -5.78 2.92 -33.51
CA THR A 507 -4.78 3.11 -32.46
C THR A 507 -4.92 4.48 -31.82
N GLU A 508 -5.20 5.52 -32.59
CA GLU A 508 -5.48 6.87 -32.06
C GLU A 508 -6.69 6.87 -31.12
N VAL A 509 -7.82 6.29 -31.55
CA VAL A 509 -9.04 6.21 -30.72
C VAL A 509 -8.82 5.36 -29.46
N LYS A 510 -8.05 4.26 -29.54
CA LYS A 510 -7.64 3.46 -28.37
C LYS A 510 -6.84 4.31 -27.39
N GLN A 511 -5.96 5.17 -27.88
CA GLN A 511 -5.19 6.07 -27.04
C GLN A 511 -6.07 7.16 -26.43
N TRP A 512 -6.97 7.79 -27.20
CA TRP A 512 -7.87 8.82 -26.67
C TRP A 512 -8.73 8.29 -25.52
N SER A 513 -9.26 7.07 -25.65
CA SER A 513 -9.96 6.41 -24.55
C SER A 513 -9.06 6.20 -23.32
N ALA A 514 -7.79 5.81 -23.50
CA ALA A 514 -6.86 5.70 -22.37
C ALA A 514 -6.64 7.04 -21.66
N ILE A 515 -6.49 8.12 -22.42
CA ILE A 515 -6.32 9.48 -21.89
C ILE A 515 -7.56 9.91 -21.10
N LEU A 516 -8.77 9.66 -21.62
CA LEU A 516 -10.03 9.97 -20.92
C LEU A 516 -10.17 9.21 -19.60
N LEU A 517 -9.76 7.93 -19.56
CA LEU A 517 -9.81 7.12 -18.35
C LEU A 517 -8.74 7.52 -17.33
N ALA A 518 -7.53 7.86 -17.78
CA ALA A 518 -6.50 8.45 -16.93
C ALA A 518 -6.94 9.80 -16.36
N ALA A 519 -7.55 10.65 -17.19
CA ALA A 519 -8.13 11.93 -16.78
C ALA A 519 -9.20 11.74 -15.71
N LEU A 520 -10.05 10.71 -15.81
CA LEU A 520 -11.03 10.39 -14.79
C LEU A 520 -10.37 10.03 -13.44
N GLN A 521 -9.38 9.13 -13.45
CA GLN A 521 -8.68 8.68 -12.23
C GLN A 521 -7.95 9.85 -11.53
N GLU A 522 -7.21 10.65 -12.30
CA GLU A 522 -6.47 11.77 -11.76
C GLU A 522 -7.36 12.93 -11.33
N SER A 523 -8.45 13.22 -12.05
CA SER A 523 -9.39 14.28 -11.65
C SER A 523 -10.05 13.99 -10.31
N ILE A 524 -10.32 12.71 -10.00
CA ILE A 524 -10.84 12.29 -8.68
C ILE A 524 -9.81 12.56 -7.58
N LEU A 525 -8.55 12.25 -7.84
CA LEU A 525 -7.46 12.53 -6.90
C LEU A 525 -7.26 14.03 -6.70
N ASP A 526 -7.20 14.80 -7.79
CA ASP A 526 -7.04 16.27 -7.78
C ASP A 526 -8.17 16.96 -7.02
N TRP A 527 -9.39 16.44 -7.13
CA TRP A 527 -10.54 16.94 -6.38
C TRP A 527 -10.37 16.71 -4.86
N ALA A 528 -9.85 15.56 -4.46
CA ALA A 528 -9.64 15.21 -3.06
C ALA A 528 -8.44 15.95 -2.43
N THR A 529 -7.31 16.06 -3.12
CA THR A 529 -6.08 16.68 -2.60
C THR A 529 -6.05 18.18 -2.85
N GLY A 530 -6.36 18.59 -4.07
CA GLY A 530 -6.21 19.96 -4.55
C GLY A 530 -4.90 20.33 -5.20
N PRO A 531 -4.87 21.47 -5.92
CA PRO A 531 -3.64 22.08 -6.40
C PRO A 531 -2.71 22.46 -5.24
N SER A 532 -1.41 22.34 -5.51
CA SER A 532 -0.36 22.89 -4.66
C SER A 532 -0.31 24.42 -4.70
N ASP A 533 -0.72 25.03 -5.81
CA ASP A 533 -0.79 26.49 -5.95
C ASP A 533 -2.13 26.98 -5.41
N GLU A 534 -2.06 27.76 -4.33
CA GLU A 534 -3.25 28.28 -3.65
C GLU A 534 -4.10 29.18 -4.57
N ARG A 535 -3.50 29.82 -5.57
CA ARG A 535 -4.23 30.67 -6.54
C ARG A 535 -5.21 29.88 -7.39
N LEU A 536 -4.98 28.58 -7.56
CA LEU A 536 -5.83 27.70 -8.36
C LEU A 536 -7.03 27.15 -7.57
N ILE A 537 -7.05 27.33 -6.24
CA ILE A 537 -8.11 26.81 -5.37
C ILE A 537 -9.50 27.30 -5.81
N THR A 538 -9.59 28.51 -6.35
CA THR A 538 -10.85 29.15 -6.74
C THR A 538 -11.45 28.60 -8.04
N TYR A 539 -10.63 28.07 -8.95
CA TYR A 539 -11.08 27.56 -10.27
C TYR A 539 -11.48 26.09 -10.25
N LEU A 540 -10.94 25.32 -9.31
CA LEU A 540 -11.12 23.88 -9.30
C LEU A 540 -12.32 23.48 -8.45
N PRO A 541 -13.11 22.49 -8.90
CA PRO A 541 -14.22 21.99 -8.10
C PRO A 541 -13.68 21.48 -6.77
N ARG A 542 -14.19 22.00 -5.65
CA ARG A 542 -13.87 21.54 -4.31
C ARG A 542 -15.04 20.88 -3.59
N PRO A 543 -14.78 20.02 -2.60
CA PRO A 543 -15.80 19.53 -1.69
C PRO A 543 -16.42 20.68 -0.89
N LYS A 544 -17.71 20.99 -1.13
CA LYS A 544 -18.39 22.12 -0.47
C LYS A 544 -19.23 21.70 0.73
N ASN A 545 -20.05 20.67 0.54
CA ASN A 545 -20.95 20.15 1.58
C ASN A 545 -20.31 18.97 2.34
N ASP A 546 -20.88 18.61 3.47
CA ASP A 546 -20.34 17.56 4.36
C ASP A 546 -20.23 16.21 3.66
N GLN A 547 -21.13 15.94 2.71
CA GLN A 547 -21.14 14.70 1.95
C GLN A 547 -20.00 14.63 0.92
N GLU A 548 -19.78 15.70 0.16
CA GLU A 548 -18.64 15.82 -0.73
C GLU A 548 -17.33 15.73 0.06
N LYS A 549 -17.25 16.41 1.21
CA LYS A 549 -16.07 16.31 2.11
C LYS A 549 -15.85 14.89 2.58
N PHE A 550 -16.92 14.19 2.96
CA PHE A 550 -16.85 12.78 3.34
C PHE A 550 -16.23 11.94 2.23
N PHE A 551 -16.68 12.07 0.96
CA PHE A 551 -16.12 11.28 -0.13
C PHE A 551 -14.68 11.65 -0.50
N ALA A 552 -14.34 12.94 -0.43
CA ALA A 552 -12.97 13.40 -0.66
C ALA A 552 -12.00 12.86 0.40
N GLN A 553 -12.42 12.87 1.67
CA GLN A 553 -11.68 12.29 2.79
C GLN A 553 -11.68 10.76 2.75
N ASN A 554 -12.63 10.13 2.05
CA ASN A 554 -12.74 8.68 1.90
C ASN A 554 -12.27 8.21 0.52
N LEU A 555 -11.23 8.82 -0.05
CA LEU A 555 -10.59 8.32 -1.27
C LEU A 555 -9.41 7.40 -0.93
N LYS A 556 -9.36 6.21 -1.52
CA LYS A 556 -8.26 5.26 -1.38
C LYS A 556 -7.30 5.31 -2.55
N ILE A 557 -6.02 5.24 -2.22
CA ILE A 557 -4.91 5.03 -3.15
C ILE A 557 -4.02 3.92 -2.60
N ARG A 558 -3.00 3.53 -3.36
CA ARG A 558 -1.96 2.60 -2.89
C ARG A 558 -0.68 3.36 -2.61
N SER A 559 -0.08 3.08 -1.45
CA SER A 559 1.22 3.64 -1.06
C SER A 559 2.02 2.64 -0.24
N THR A 560 3.27 2.38 -0.66
CA THR A 560 4.21 1.57 0.11
C THR A 560 5.04 2.40 1.10
N ALA A 561 4.85 3.72 1.13
CA ALA A 561 5.54 4.63 2.04
C ALA A 561 4.92 4.68 3.45
N HIS A 562 3.78 4.02 3.64
CA HIS A 562 3.01 4.01 4.88
C HIS A 562 2.79 2.59 5.39
N ALA A 563 2.58 2.46 6.69
CA ALA A 563 2.29 1.19 7.35
C ALA A 563 0.87 1.19 7.88
N ASN A 564 0.06 0.25 7.39
CA ASN A 564 -1.28 0.00 7.90
C ASN A 564 -1.26 -1.08 8.97
N PHE A 565 -2.10 -0.99 10.00
CA PHE A 565 -2.25 -1.99 11.06
C PHE A 565 -3.72 -2.34 11.27
N SER A 566 -4.02 -3.62 11.45
CA SER A 566 -5.38 -4.05 11.85
C SER A 566 -5.66 -3.63 13.30
N ILE A 567 -6.66 -2.76 13.50
CA ILE A 567 -7.08 -2.34 14.85
C ILE A 567 -7.60 -3.55 15.64
N LEU A 568 -8.36 -4.44 15.01
CA LEU A 568 -8.81 -5.69 15.64
C LEU A 568 -7.61 -6.53 16.12
N GLY A 569 -6.59 -6.68 15.27
CA GLY A 569 -5.36 -7.40 15.64
C GLY A 569 -4.63 -6.77 16.82
N LEU A 570 -4.54 -5.44 16.86
CA LEU A 570 -3.99 -4.70 17.99
C LEU A 570 -4.81 -4.89 19.27
N CYS A 571 -6.13 -4.78 19.18
CA CYS A 571 -7.03 -4.98 20.33
C CYS A 571 -6.93 -6.40 20.91
N ILE A 572 -6.87 -7.44 20.08
CA ILE A 572 -6.69 -8.82 20.54
C ILE A 572 -5.32 -8.98 21.21
N THR A 573 -4.26 -8.44 20.60
CA THR A 573 -2.90 -8.53 21.13
C THR A 573 -2.79 -7.87 22.50
N PHE A 574 -3.22 -6.62 22.62
CA PHE A 574 -3.18 -5.88 23.89
C PHE A 574 -4.17 -6.42 24.92
N GLY A 575 -5.35 -6.88 24.49
CA GLY A 575 -6.35 -7.46 25.38
C GLY A 575 -5.89 -8.77 26.01
N VAL A 576 -5.45 -9.73 25.19
CA VAL A 576 -4.96 -11.04 25.67
C VAL A 576 -3.65 -10.88 26.44
N GLY A 577 -2.68 -10.14 25.89
CA GLY A 577 -1.41 -9.91 26.56
C GLY A 577 -1.58 -9.15 27.87
N GLY A 578 -2.41 -8.11 27.89
CA GLY A 578 -2.71 -7.34 29.10
C GLY A 578 -3.39 -8.17 30.18
N LEU A 579 -4.33 -9.05 29.80
CA LEU A 579 -4.97 -9.97 30.74
C LEU A 579 -3.95 -10.94 31.36
N ILE A 580 -3.01 -11.48 30.57
CA ILE A 580 -1.93 -12.35 31.07
C ILE A 580 -1.09 -11.60 32.11
N LEU A 581 -0.63 -10.39 31.77
CA LEU A 581 0.20 -9.57 32.67
C LEU A 581 -0.54 -9.20 33.96
N LEU A 582 -1.80 -8.79 33.84
CA LEU A 582 -2.63 -8.43 34.98
C LEU A 582 -2.88 -9.63 35.89
N THR A 583 -3.16 -10.80 35.31
CA THR A 583 -3.36 -12.02 36.07
C THR A 583 -2.09 -12.40 36.83
N GLU A 584 -0.92 -12.31 36.20
CA GLU A 584 0.37 -12.57 36.85
C GLU A 584 0.62 -11.64 38.04
N ALA A 585 0.45 -10.33 37.85
CA ALA A 585 0.70 -9.33 38.87
C ALA A 585 -0.21 -9.48 40.09
N ILE A 586 -1.46 -9.90 39.87
CA ILE A 586 -2.47 -10.06 40.93
C ILE A 586 -2.38 -11.45 41.60
N LEU A 587 -1.90 -12.47 40.89
CA LEU A 587 -1.91 -13.86 41.35
C LEU A 587 -1.24 -14.03 42.71
N GLU A 588 0.01 -13.57 42.87
CA GLU A 588 0.70 -13.68 44.17
C GLU A 588 0.00 -12.86 45.26
N CYS A 589 -0.48 -11.65 44.95
CA CYS A 589 -1.16 -10.81 45.93
C CYS A 589 -2.48 -11.42 46.42
N VAL A 590 -3.33 -11.90 45.50
CA VAL A 590 -4.69 -12.35 45.82
C VAL A 590 -4.70 -13.79 46.29
N TYR A 591 -4.00 -14.68 45.59
CA TYR A 591 -3.99 -16.09 45.94
C TYR A 591 -3.16 -16.38 47.19
N VAL A 592 -1.96 -15.80 47.33
CA VAL A 592 -1.08 -16.12 48.46
C VAL A 592 -1.46 -15.36 49.72
N ARG A 593 -2.00 -14.13 49.63
CA ARG A 593 -2.26 -13.30 50.83
C ARG A 593 -3.73 -13.21 51.26
N LEU A 594 -4.69 -13.25 50.34
CA LEU A 594 -6.09 -12.88 50.63
C LEU A 594 -7.06 -14.06 50.65
N LEU A 595 -7.06 -14.93 49.63
CA LEU A 595 -8.13 -15.91 49.45
C LEU A 595 -8.07 -17.11 50.42
N TRP A 596 -6.91 -17.42 50.98
CA TRP A 596 -6.69 -18.70 51.67
C TRP A 596 -6.17 -18.58 53.12
N LYS A 597 -6.39 -17.43 53.77
CA LYS A 597 -6.04 -17.22 55.20
C LYS A 597 -6.98 -17.91 56.20
N GLY A 598 -7.88 -18.82 55.79
CA GLY A 598 -8.86 -19.40 56.72
C GLY A 598 -9.56 -20.72 56.35
N ARG A 599 -9.11 -21.47 55.33
CA ARG A 599 -9.67 -22.82 55.01
C ARG A 599 -8.52 -23.84 54.83
N ASP A 600 -8.71 -25.07 55.29
CA ASP A 600 -7.71 -26.17 55.24
C ASP A 600 -7.46 -26.74 53.82
N PHE A 601 -8.32 -26.39 52.87
CA PHE A 601 -8.23 -26.84 51.49
C PHE A 601 -7.08 -26.11 50.77
N HIS A 602 -6.16 -26.85 50.14
CA HIS A 602 -4.95 -26.34 49.45
C HIS A 602 -3.91 -25.56 50.27
N GLN A 603 -3.90 -25.66 51.61
CA GLN A 603 -2.86 -25.00 52.41
C GLN A 603 -1.44 -25.50 52.11
N TYR A 604 -1.26 -26.80 51.85
CA TYR A 604 0.07 -27.37 51.63
C TYR A 604 0.73 -26.85 50.34
N PRO A 605 0.13 -26.94 49.13
CA PRO A 605 0.73 -26.39 47.92
C PRO A 605 1.06 -24.90 48.02
N ARG A 606 0.20 -24.12 48.70
CA ARG A 606 0.46 -22.69 48.97
C ARG A 606 1.69 -22.50 49.85
N LEU A 607 1.79 -23.20 50.97
CA LEU A 607 2.94 -23.12 51.86
C LEU A 607 4.20 -23.62 51.16
N GLU A 608 4.12 -24.70 50.42
CA GLU A 608 5.24 -25.21 49.61
C GLU A 608 5.68 -24.19 48.55
N TRP A 609 4.76 -23.47 47.90
CA TRP A 609 5.08 -22.37 46.99
C TRP A 609 5.82 -21.22 47.70
N CYS A 610 5.39 -20.84 48.92
CA CYS A 610 6.07 -19.84 49.74
C CYS A 610 7.46 -20.30 50.16
N LEU A 611 7.56 -21.52 50.73
CA LEU A 611 8.78 -22.08 51.30
C LEU A 611 9.87 -22.31 50.24
N ASN A 612 9.47 -22.66 49.02
CA ASN A 612 10.40 -22.80 47.91
C ASN A 612 10.90 -21.47 47.34
N GLY A 613 10.41 -20.31 47.80
CA GLY A 613 10.96 -19.02 47.40
C GLY A 613 12.40 -18.86 47.90
N THR A 614 13.28 -18.22 47.11
CA THR A 614 14.72 -18.09 47.42
C THR A 614 15.01 -17.65 48.86
N LEU A 615 14.32 -16.62 49.36
CA LEU A 615 14.53 -16.10 50.72
C LEU A 615 14.04 -17.05 51.81
N GLN A 616 12.97 -17.81 51.55
CA GLN A 616 12.46 -18.80 52.48
C GLN A 616 13.33 -20.07 52.52
N LEU A 617 13.91 -20.48 51.39
CA LEU A 617 14.91 -21.55 51.34
C LEU A 617 16.17 -21.15 52.13
N GLN A 618 16.62 -19.90 52.01
CA GLN A 618 17.73 -19.38 52.80
C GLN A 618 17.39 -19.37 54.30
N ARG A 619 16.19 -18.91 54.68
CA ARG A 619 15.70 -18.96 56.07
C ARG A 619 15.77 -20.39 56.61
N LEU A 620 15.15 -21.35 55.92
CA LEU A 620 15.10 -22.75 56.35
C LEU A 620 16.50 -23.33 56.58
N ALA A 621 17.48 -22.99 55.73
CA ALA A 621 18.86 -23.44 55.88
C ALA A 621 19.53 -22.88 57.16
N HIS A 622 19.29 -21.60 57.50
CA HIS A 622 19.82 -21.00 58.74
C HIS A 622 19.08 -21.48 59.99
N GLU A 623 17.75 -21.59 59.92
CA GLU A 623 16.90 -22.03 61.03
C GLU A 623 17.20 -23.47 61.44
N GLN A 624 17.47 -24.36 60.48
CA GLN A 624 17.87 -25.75 60.76
C GLN A 624 19.22 -25.86 61.48
N LEU A 625 20.09 -24.86 61.33
CA LEU A 625 21.36 -24.75 62.07
C LEU A 625 21.19 -24.05 63.43
N GLY A 626 19.97 -23.70 63.81
CA GLY A 626 19.67 -23.01 65.06
C GLY A 626 19.87 -21.50 65.02
N TYR A 627 19.95 -20.88 63.83
CA TYR A 627 20.22 -19.45 63.68
C TYR A 627 18.98 -18.62 63.37
N GLY A 628 18.81 -17.57 64.17
CA GLY A 628 17.81 -16.53 63.98
C GLY A 628 16.41 -16.93 64.46
N LYS A 629 15.71 -16.00 65.13
CA LYS A 629 14.29 -16.15 65.40
C LYS A 629 13.51 -15.44 64.29
N TRP A 630 12.86 -16.21 63.43
CA TRP A 630 12.26 -15.72 62.20
C TRP A 630 10.76 -15.46 62.35
N THR A 631 10.28 -14.40 61.70
CA THR A 631 8.85 -14.09 61.54
C THR A 631 8.45 -14.06 60.07
N ARG A 632 7.14 -14.11 59.82
CA ARG A 632 6.55 -14.21 58.47
C ARG A 632 7.04 -15.43 57.68
N CYS A 633 7.18 -16.57 58.38
CA CYS A 633 7.65 -17.84 57.84
C CYS A 633 6.70 -18.46 56.79
N ASP A 634 5.46 -17.96 56.69
CA ASP A 634 4.44 -18.35 55.72
C ASP A 634 4.24 -17.32 54.58
N GLU A 635 5.00 -16.21 54.60
CA GLU A 635 4.94 -15.15 53.58
C GLU A 635 6.18 -15.18 52.66
N GLY A 636 6.23 -14.30 51.65
CA GLY A 636 7.33 -14.31 50.67
C GLY A 636 8.68 -13.81 51.19
N VAL A 637 8.69 -12.95 52.22
CA VAL A 637 9.91 -12.32 52.75
C VAL A 637 9.96 -12.53 54.27
N PRO A 638 10.82 -13.45 54.76
CA PRO A 638 11.04 -13.62 56.19
C PRO A 638 11.98 -12.55 56.74
N PHE A 639 11.85 -12.19 58.02
CA PHE A 639 12.78 -11.29 58.71
C PHE A 639 13.09 -11.77 60.13
N LEU A 640 14.24 -11.35 60.65
CA LEU A 640 14.69 -11.66 62.00
C LEU A 640 13.98 -10.76 63.01
N GLU A 641 13.52 -11.33 64.13
CA GLU A 641 12.99 -10.54 65.25
C GLU A 641 14.07 -9.70 65.93
N ASP A 642 15.31 -10.22 65.95
CA ASP A 642 16.44 -9.66 66.67
C ASP A 642 17.65 -9.43 65.74
N ASP A 643 18.56 -8.52 66.10
CA ASP A 643 19.79 -8.18 65.36
C ASP A 643 20.87 -9.30 65.36
N THR A 644 20.45 -10.55 65.51
CA THR A 644 21.31 -11.73 65.51
C THR A 644 21.99 -11.92 64.15
N LYS A 645 23.29 -12.25 64.18
CA LYS A 645 24.06 -12.55 62.97
C LYS A 645 23.79 -13.98 62.50
N LEU A 646 23.70 -14.17 61.19
CA LEU A 646 23.46 -15.46 60.55
C LEU A 646 24.76 -16.23 60.28
N ALA A 647 24.63 -17.54 60.03
CA ALA A 647 25.73 -18.43 59.69
C ALA A 647 26.43 -18.01 58.37
N THR A 648 27.72 -18.31 58.24
CA THR A 648 28.53 -18.02 57.04
C THR A 648 28.95 -19.29 56.32
N VAL A 649 29.32 -19.21 55.04
CA VAL A 649 29.80 -20.37 54.27
C VAL A 649 31.15 -20.84 54.84
N ASP A 650 31.23 -22.13 55.14
CA ASP A 650 32.45 -22.83 55.53
C ASP A 650 33.30 -23.12 54.30
N LEU A 651 34.57 -22.73 54.37
CA LEU A 651 35.54 -22.90 53.30
C LEU A 651 36.50 -24.08 53.56
N GLU A 652 36.33 -24.83 54.65
CA GLU A 652 37.20 -25.95 55.03
C GLU A 652 37.14 -27.11 54.02
N ASN A 653 35.97 -27.37 53.42
CA ASN A 653 35.82 -28.33 52.33
C ASN A 653 35.13 -27.69 51.11
N PRO A 654 35.91 -27.16 50.13
CA PRO A 654 35.35 -26.50 48.95
C PRO A 654 34.47 -27.41 48.06
N LYS A 655 34.59 -28.75 48.19
CA LYS A 655 33.76 -29.70 47.43
C LYS A 655 32.45 -30.06 48.14
N HIS A 656 32.29 -29.64 49.40
CA HIS A 656 31.07 -29.85 50.19
C HIS A 656 30.82 -28.60 51.06
N PRO A 657 30.47 -27.47 50.44
CA PRO A 657 30.25 -26.23 51.17
C PRO A 657 29.06 -26.39 52.13
N MET A 658 29.28 -26.04 53.39
CA MET A 658 28.26 -26.03 54.44
C MET A 658 28.15 -24.64 55.03
N LEU A 659 27.03 -24.31 55.66
CA LEU A 659 26.94 -23.12 56.51
C LEU A 659 27.48 -23.49 57.89
N LYS A 660 28.36 -22.66 58.46
CA LYS A 660 28.96 -22.85 59.79
C LYS A 660 28.71 -21.66 60.70
N ALA A 661 28.54 -21.99 61.98
CA ALA A 661 28.50 -21.09 63.11
C ALA A 661 29.73 -20.19 63.16
N LYS A 662 29.57 -18.88 63.40
CA LYS A 662 30.69 -18.08 63.88
C LYS A 662 30.81 -18.34 65.38
N GLU A 663 31.92 -18.92 65.83
CA GLU A 663 32.23 -19.00 67.26
C GLU A 663 32.42 -17.57 67.80
N ASP A 664 31.46 -17.09 68.58
CA ASP A 664 31.65 -15.89 69.38
C ASP A 664 32.64 -16.24 70.50
N ASN A 665 33.91 -15.94 70.27
CA ASN A 665 34.94 -15.96 71.32
C ASN A 665 34.67 -14.82 72.31
N SER A 666 33.72 -15.02 73.21
CA SER A 666 33.58 -14.26 74.44
C SER A 666 32.99 -15.11 75.56
N ALA A 667 33.83 -15.81 76.32
CA ALA A 667 33.98 -15.61 77.76
C ALA A 667 34.80 -16.74 78.41
N CYS A 668 35.69 -16.31 79.30
CA CYS A 668 36.64 -17.08 80.07
C CYS A 668 35.96 -17.84 81.22
N GLY A 669 36.37 -19.11 81.43
CA GLY A 669 36.57 -19.76 82.74
C GLY A 669 35.37 -20.13 83.64
N SER A 670 35.12 -21.43 83.82
CA SER A 670 35.31 -22.14 85.11
C SER A 670 34.87 -23.61 85.01
N GLU A 671 35.66 -24.48 85.63
CA GLU A 671 35.43 -25.93 85.76
C GLU A 671 34.17 -26.26 86.58
N SER A 672 33.48 -27.33 86.19
CA SER A 672 33.01 -28.34 87.16
C SER A 672 32.76 -29.70 86.49
N THR A 673 33.38 -30.71 87.08
CA THR A 673 33.26 -32.16 86.81
C THR A 673 31.88 -32.72 87.19
N MET A 674 31.31 -33.63 86.37
CA MET A 674 30.84 -34.97 86.79
C MET A 674 30.29 -35.84 85.64
N SER A 675 31.01 -36.95 85.39
CA SER A 675 30.59 -38.36 85.25
C SER A 675 29.23 -38.77 84.63
N GLY A 676 29.28 -39.69 83.66
CA GLY A 676 28.39 -40.87 83.69
C GLY A 676 27.96 -41.54 82.37
N LYS A 677 28.62 -42.68 82.05
CA LYS A 677 28.13 -43.91 81.33
C LYS A 677 27.68 -43.79 79.86
N GLY A 678 28.39 -44.40 78.89
CA GLY A 678 28.26 -45.82 78.47
C GLY A 678 27.43 -45.88 77.18
N SER A 679 27.74 -46.58 76.09
CA SER A 679 28.35 -47.89 75.89
C SER A 679 28.96 -47.96 74.49
N ALA A 680 30.09 -48.66 74.39
CA ALA A 680 30.65 -49.12 73.13
C ALA A 680 29.78 -50.19 72.47
N THR A 681 29.83 -50.30 71.15
CA THR A 681 29.86 -51.60 70.46
C THR A 681 30.67 -51.46 69.18
N GLN A 682 31.92 -51.94 69.24
CA GLN A 682 32.68 -52.35 68.07
C GLN A 682 32.09 -53.66 67.53
N ILE A 683 32.08 -53.82 66.20
CA ILE A 683 32.30 -55.12 65.58
C ILE A 683 33.48 -54.96 64.64
N GLU A 684 34.53 -55.71 64.97
CA GLU A 684 35.79 -55.92 64.27
C GLU A 684 35.65 -57.16 63.38
N MET A 685 36.26 -57.17 62.18
CA MET A 685 37.28 -58.16 61.77
C MET A 685 37.61 -58.06 60.27
N ALA A 686 38.91 -58.24 60.01
CA ALA A 686 39.65 -57.96 58.79
C ALA A 686 39.83 -59.24 57.91
N PRO A 687 41.00 -59.51 57.29
CA PRO A 687 41.42 -59.12 55.93
C PRO A 687 41.78 -60.34 55.05
N ASN A 688 42.19 -60.11 53.80
CA ASN A 688 43.19 -60.86 53.00
C ASN A 688 43.19 -60.22 51.59
N GLY A 689 44.27 -59.80 50.93
CA GLY A 689 45.69 -60.18 51.01
C GLY A 689 46.08 -60.87 49.70
N ALA A 690 46.71 -60.15 48.76
CA ALA A 690 47.77 -60.63 47.84
C ALA A 690 48.05 -59.65 46.68
N ALA A 691 49.24 -59.05 46.69
CA ALA A 691 50.02 -58.72 45.49
C ALA A 691 50.93 -59.95 45.18
N PRO A 692 51.66 -60.08 44.04
CA PRO A 692 52.62 -59.07 43.56
C PRO A 692 52.93 -58.98 42.03
N SER A 693 53.70 -57.92 41.71
CA SER A 693 54.88 -57.86 40.81
C SER A 693 54.77 -57.83 39.26
N GLY A 694 55.55 -56.88 38.71
CA GLY A 694 56.14 -56.87 37.35
C GLY A 694 55.87 -55.55 36.60
N ASP A 695 56.68 -54.48 36.75
CA ASP A 695 57.85 -54.14 35.90
C ASP A 695 57.49 -53.81 34.43
N THR A 696 57.99 -52.81 33.71
CA THR A 696 58.90 -51.66 33.89
C THR A 696 58.88 -50.81 32.58
N HIS A 697 59.54 -49.64 32.60
CA HIS A 697 60.12 -48.87 31.45
C HIS A 697 59.16 -47.97 30.63
N GLN A 698 59.23 -46.63 30.78
CA GLN A 698 60.21 -45.62 30.29
C GLN A 698 59.52 -44.77 29.20
N ALA A 699 59.20 -43.50 29.44
CA ALA A 699 60.05 -42.31 29.54
C ALA A 699 60.54 -41.75 28.20
N SER A 700 60.01 -40.58 27.84
CA SER A 700 60.71 -39.36 27.36
C SER A 700 59.64 -38.38 26.87
N GLY A 701 59.65 -37.07 27.11
CA GLY A 701 60.72 -36.17 27.55
C GLY A 701 60.95 -35.09 26.49
N GLY A 702 60.79 -33.82 26.87
CA GLY A 702 61.18 -32.61 26.10
C GLY A 702 59.98 -31.75 25.68
N SER A 703 59.62 -30.65 26.33
CA SER A 703 60.36 -29.39 26.59
C SER A 703 60.85 -28.70 25.32
N SER A 704 60.34 -27.49 25.03
CA SER A 704 61.07 -26.24 25.27
C SER A 704 60.33 -25.02 24.72
N ALA A 705 60.64 -23.87 25.31
CA ALA A 705 59.95 -22.60 25.24
C ALA A 705 60.65 -21.57 24.32
N GLU A 706 60.10 -20.35 24.37
CA GLU A 706 60.64 -19.02 23.97
C GLU A 706 60.54 -18.61 22.49
N GLN A 707 60.43 -17.33 22.10
CA GLN A 707 59.87 -16.06 22.62
C GLN A 707 60.14 -14.99 21.51
N ILE A 708 59.39 -13.87 21.48
CA ILE A 708 59.66 -12.57 20.80
C ILE A 708 59.45 -12.56 19.26
N GLY A 709 58.79 -11.60 18.57
CA GLY A 709 58.15 -10.32 18.86
C GLY A 709 58.02 -9.50 17.53
N GLY A 710 57.10 -8.53 17.45
CA GLY A 710 57.24 -7.36 16.55
C GLY A 710 56.20 -7.11 15.43
N ASN A 711 55.42 -6.04 15.61
CA ASN A 711 54.52 -5.29 14.71
C ASN A 711 54.95 -5.08 13.23
N ASN A 712 53.97 -5.04 12.30
CA ASN A 712 53.55 -3.80 11.59
C ASN A 712 52.41 -3.99 10.55
N SER A 713 51.55 -2.97 10.54
CA SER A 713 50.41 -2.50 9.72
C SER A 713 50.04 -3.06 8.32
N PRO A 714 48.76 -2.86 7.89
CA PRO A 714 48.20 -3.34 6.62
C PRO A 714 48.25 -2.31 5.46
N ARG A 715 48.19 -2.79 4.21
CA ARG A 715 47.99 -2.01 2.98
C ARG A 715 46.53 -2.04 2.50
N PRO A 716 46.00 -0.95 1.89
CA PRO A 716 44.69 -0.91 1.25
C PRO A 716 44.76 -0.93 -0.30
N VAL A 717 43.65 -1.32 -0.92
CA VAL A 717 43.29 -1.15 -2.35
C VAL A 717 41.81 -0.70 -2.31
N GLY A 718 41.27 0.30 -3.01
CA GLY A 718 41.73 1.17 -4.09
C GLY A 718 40.64 1.28 -5.17
N GLY A 719 40.04 2.48 -5.34
CA GLY A 719 39.19 2.90 -6.48
C GLY A 719 37.68 2.96 -6.18
N LEU A 720 36.88 3.92 -6.66
CA LEU A 720 37.06 5.08 -7.54
C LEU A 720 35.73 5.87 -7.50
N GLU A 721 35.71 7.13 -7.05
CA GLU A 721 34.54 8.03 -7.16
C GLU A 721 34.94 9.30 -7.92
N MET A 722 34.24 9.58 -9.02
CA MET A 722 34.34 10.81 -9.80
C MET A 722 33.40 11.88 -9.22
N VAL A 723 33.97 13.02 -8.87
CA VAL A 723 33.28 14.24 -8.46
C VAL A 723 33.12 15.15 -9.69
N SER A 724 31.89 15.54 -10.01
CA SER A 724 31.58 16.60 -10.98
C SER A 724 31.05 17.83 -10.26
N ALA A 725 31.77 18.95 -10.38
CA ALA A 725 31.40 20.27 -9.85
C ALA A 725 30.40 21.01 -10.79
N PRO A 726 29.62 21.99 -10.27
CA PRO A 726 28.67 22.77 -11.06
C PRO A 726 29.33 24.00 -11.73
N LEU A 727 28.93 24.29 -12.96
CA LEU A 727 29.30 25.50 -13.71
C LEU A 727 28.21 26.58 -13.59
N SER A 728 28.63 27.79 -13.25
CA SER A 728 27.82 29.02 -13.28
C SER A 728 27.74 29.61 -14.71
N PRO A 729 26.70 30.42 -15.03
CA PRO A 729 26.48 30.95 -16.38
C PRO A 729 27.25 32.25 -16.65
N VAL A 730 27.77 32.37 -17.88
CA VAL A 730 28.37 33.58 -18.44
C VAL A 730 27.33 34.36 -19.23
N SER A 731 27.23 35.66 -18.92
CA SER A 731 26.47 36.68 -19.63
C SER A 731 27.10 36.96 -21.00
N LEU A 732 26.30 37.08 -22.05
CA LEU A 732 26.67 37.80 -23.27
C LEU A 732 25.45 38.50 -23.85
N ALA A 733 25.56 39.83 -23.93
CA ALA A 733 24.68 40.73 -24.63
C ALA A 733 25.09 40.83 -26.10
N THR A 734 24.12 40.76 -27.01
CA THR A 734 23.89 41.60 -28.20
C THR A 734 22.63 41.13 -28.90
#